data_AF-A0A928VAK5-F1
#
_entry.id   AF-A0A928VAK5-F1
#
_cell.length_a   1.000
_cell.length_b   1.000
_cell.length_c   1.000
_cell.angle_alpha   90.00
_cell.angle_beta   90.00
_cell.angle_gamma   90.00
#
_symmetry.space_group_name_H-M   'P 1'
#
loop_
_entity.id
_entity.type
_entity.pdbx_description
1 polymer ?
#
loop_
_entity_poly.entity_id
_entity_poly.type
_entity_poly.pdbx_seq_one_letter_code
_entity_poly.pdbx_strand_id
1 'polypeptide(L)'
;MPPYSCNNAWLEYRVTERRFRANPEMIPAIARLICEAILDLSQEESFDEQQSLLCRLMLEQFYRDLPAALRSEMNAIPELNAYFQIEIIEAVNLSVFDPEHCPIFSAPEFLSAIAAAVNGDEAEITASNSELVYRIHAVHRSDTVLDLHFTNLATAQTFAMRDDALVLASENPKVREQVLRANSAWFDCDPSTHEAAIAEIVATTDFRRRIEQANRWRRESAKCFYESFQQKLYEDQEFTTEDLIPTSSAGLLRHFYLAPRLSEPISFGERLETTAVSMLAVNDLETCLERVSYFPTKLPQHLKEAFLDLPPDERTQLLERLVVKLTSPICQLHLLELAVSCPGSISIAQQLFNSLLSEDGKLQFQLFATILQLVDEEFSYWLEVRQWSPLIRLAITWAHTSQLYNLLYAPDVDVEAFIQELNRLAQVRQISAEILDRNIKLWNDILSPRRLNRVRLIMGGMESIFQDCERSVLEAIGVERLTNLAVRTLGDQRFLDISLWHDEHTLASDSLGALWGGNQRRNLALVLGEDLAQQGTPDSLKATVERAIEMLETEPTNANQWNLLACILGDLPIYADLVERLSYLAKTTNFVELYEADPTIAFVALRVACDHTASTANEELRAKLEAELIAIARVIEIQERVSQNDNLSAQLLECALKVAVRANDPRGTSIFLNRLLEQIATAWYQFSDIYAENLALVTLNLPIDQLHGAWTINLKLRALRSY
;
A
#
# COMPACT_ATOMS: atom_id res chain seq x y z
N MET A 1 -37.82 -1.54 16.63
CA MET A 1 -37.67 -2.96 16.24
C MET A 1 -36.69 -3.01 15.09
N PRO A 2 -35.47 -3.51 15.27
CA PRO A 2 -34.58 -3.75 14.14
C PRO A 2 -35.05 -4.99 13.37
N PRO A 3 -34.95 -5.01 12.04
CA PRO A 3 -35.24 -6.19 11.25
C PRO A 3 -34.19 -7.28 11.54
N TYR A 4 -34.64 -8.52 11.42
CA TYR A 4 -33.98 -9.78 11.76
C TYR A 4 -32.44 -9.79 11.63
N SER A 5 -31.82 -10.16 12.74
CA SER A 5 -30.41 -10.46 12.93
C SER A 5 -29.88 -11.51 11.96
N CYS A 6 -28.91 -11.16 11.11
CA CYS A 6 -28.02 -12.12 10.47
C CYS A 6 -27.20 -12.84 11.56
N ASN A 7 -27.55 -14.09 11.89
CA ASN A 7 -26.84 -14.90 12.90
C ASN A 7 -25.37 -15.15 12.53
N ASN A 8 -24.98 -14.96 11.26
CA ASN A 8 -23.62 -15.16 10.78
C ASN A 8 -22.80 -13.87 10.56
N ALA A 9 -23.35 -12.69 10.86
CA ALA A 9 -22.59 -11.42 10.78
C ALA A 9 -21.32 -11.47 11.66
N TRP A 10 -21.36 -12.25 12.75
CA TRP A 10 -20.19 -12.53 13.56
C TRP A 10 -19.12 -13.34 12.81
N LEU A 11 -19.51 -14.40 12.10
CA LEU A 11 -18.58 -15.26 11.34
C LEU A 11 -17.94 -14.45 10.21
N GLU A 12 -18.76 -13.62 9.55
CA GLU A 12 -18.33 -12.74 8.48
C GLU A 12 -17.27 -11.76 8.98
N TYR A 13 -17.62 -10.93 9.96
CA TYR A 13 -16.76 -9.84 10.45
C TYR A 13 -15.54 -10.29 11.26
N ARG A 14 -15.67 -11.38 12.03
CA ARG A 14 -14.57 -11.83 12.92
C ARG A 14 -13.63 -12.81 12.27
N VAL A 15 -14.09 -13.62 11.31
CA VAL A 15 -13.33 -14.78 10.82
C VAL A 15 -13.12 -14.70 9.31
N THR A 16 -14.19 -14.72 8.51
CA THR A 16 -14.05 -14.93 7.07
C THR A 16 -13.59 -13.69 6.32
N GLU A 17 -14.07 -12.49 6.67
CA GLU A 17 -13.67 -11.25 5.98
C GLU A 17 -12.17 -11.05 6.05
N ARG A 18 -11.60 -11.05 7.26
CA ARG A 18 -10.16 -10.89 7.49
C ARG A 18 -9.35 -12.00 6.83
N ARG A 19 -9.83 -13.25 6.92
CA ARG A 19 -9.10 -14.39 6.39
C ARG A 19 -9.13 -14.48 4.87
N PHE A 20 -10.28 -14.25 4.26
CA PHE A 20 -10.42 -14.21 2.80
C PHE A 20 -9.69 -13.02 2.21
N ARG A 21 -9.61 -11.90 2.94
CA ARG A 21 -8.78 -10.77 2.53
C ARG A 21 -7.28 -11.07 2.63
N ALA A 22 -6.82 -11.83 3.62
CA ALA A 22 -5.43 -12.23 3.75
C ALA A 22 -5.03 -13.38 2.80
N ASN A 23 -6.00 -14.23 2.41
CA ASN A 23 -5.80 -15.45 1.63
C ASN A 23 -7.02 -15.70 0.71
N PRO A 24 -7.23 -14.88 -0.33
CA PRO A 24 -8.38 -15.01 -1.23
C PRO A 24 -8.37 -16.35 -1.98
N GLU A 25 -7.21 -16.95 -2.19
CA GLU A 25 -7.04 -18.27 -2.81
C GLU A 25 -7.70 -19.41 -2.03
N MET A 26 -8.03 -19.20 -0.75
CA MET A 26 -8.75 -20.19 0.04
C MET A 26 -10.25 -20.21 -0.22
N ILE A 27 -10.84 -19.11 -0.73
CA ILE A 27 -12.30 -18.99 -0.90
C ILE A 27 -12.85 -20.16 -1.73
N PRO A 28 -12.26 -20.53 -2.90
CA PRO A 28 -12.77 -21.64 -3.70
C PRO A 28 -12.57 -23.01 -3.03
N ALA A 29 -11.56 -23.19 -2.19
CA ALA A 29 -11.33 -24.43 -1.46
C ALA A 29 -12.35 -24.60 -0.32
N ILE A 30 -12.60 -23.52 0.43
CA ILE A 30 -13.58 -23.49 1.53
C ILE A 30 -15.00 -23.62 0.99
N ALA A 31 -15.33 -22.92 -0.10
CA ALA A 31 -16.61 -23.05 -0.79
C ALA A 31 -16.88 -24.51 -1.20
N ARG A 32 -15.88 -25.19 -1.79
CA ARG A 32 -15.97 -26.62 -2.13
C ARG A 32 -16.19 -27.51 -0.92
N LEU A 33 -15.43 -27.33 0.17
CA LEU A 33 -15.61 -28.11 1.40
C LEU A 33 -17.02 -27.93 2.00
N ILE A 34 -17.55 -26.70 1.99
CA ILE A 34 -18.91 -26.43 2.47
C ILE A 34 -19.93 -27.11 1.54
N CYS A 35 -19.76 -27.02 0.22
CA CYS A 35 -20.62 -27.69 -0.74
C CYS A 35 -20.62 -29.21 -0.56
N GLU A 36 -19.45 -29.83 -0.41
CA GLU A 36 -19.31 -31.26 -0.13
C GLU A 36 -20.07 -31.64 1.15
N ALA A 37 -19.91 -30.87 2.23
CA ALA A 37 -20.65 -31.11 3.48
C ALA A 37 -22.18 -30.97 3.32
N ILE A 38 -22.66 -29.99 2.57
CA ILE A 38 -24.10 -29.83 2.28
C ILE A 38 -24.63 -31.02 1.48
N LEU A 39 -23.90 -31.43 0.44
CA LEU A 39 -24.31 -32.54 -0.43
C LEU A 39 -24.25 -33.88 0.31
N ASP A 40 -23.27 -34.10 1.18
CA ASP A 40 -23.18 -35.31 2.01
C ASP A 40 -24.36 -35.40 2.98
N LEU A 41 -24.70 -34.30 3.67
CA LEU A 41 -25.88 -34.23 4.55
C LEU A 41 -27.19 -34.42 3.79
N SER A 42 -27.23 -34.07 2.50
CA SER A 42 -28.40 -34.28 1.65
C SER A 42 -28.65 -35.75 1.29
N GLN A 43 -27.61 -36.59 1.35
CA GLN A 43 -27.65 -38.00 1.00
C GLN A 43 -27.81 -38.91 2.21
N GLU A 44 -28.08 -38.36 3.40
CA GLU A 44 -28.17 -39.12 4.64
C GLU A 44 -29.43 -40.01 4.66
N GLU A 45 -29.24 -41.31 4.37
CA GLU A 45 -30.31 -42.31 4.19
C GLU A 45 -31.19 -42.55 5.42
N SER A 46 -30.83 -42.00 6.58
CA SER A 46 -31.59 -42.16 7.83
C SER A 46 -32.77 -41.20 8.00
N PHE A 47 -32.92 -40.19 7.14
CA PHE A 47 -34.01 -39.22 7.26
C PHE A 47 -35.33 -39.71 6.65
N ASP A 48 -36.43 -39.47 7.38
CA ASP A 48 -37.76 -39.53 6.78
C ASP A 48 -38.05 -38.29 5.88
N GLU A 49 -39.16 -38.32 5.15
CA GLU A 49 -39.51 -37.27 4.18
C GLU A 49 -39.68 -35.87 4.82
N GLN A 50 -40.16 -35.81 6.07
CA GLN A 50 -40.31 -34.56 6.81
C GLN A 50 -38.96 -34.03 7.31
N GLN A 51 -38.08 -34.92 7.77
CA GLN A 51 -36.72 -34.60 8.20
C GLN A 51 -35.85 -34.14 7.04
N SER A 52 -35.99 -34.76 5.85
CA SER A 52 -35.28 -34.34 4.64
C SER A 52 -35.71 -32.94 4.19
N LEU A 53 -37.01 -32.62 4.22
CA LEU A 53 -37.52 -31.29 3.92
C LEU A 53 -37.02 -30.24 4.93
N LEU A 54 -37.05 -30.57 6.23
CA LEU A 54 -36.55 -29.68 7.28
C LEU A 54 -35.04 -29.44 7.14
N CYS A 55 -34.26 -30.48 6.88
CA CYS A 55 -32.83 -30.40 6.64
C CYS A 55 -32.53 -29.50 5.43
N ARG A 56 -33.24 -29.68 4.32
CA ARG A 56 -33.09 -28.84 3.13
C ARG A 56 -33.37 -27.36 3.43
N LEU A 57 -34.44 -27.04 4.16
CA LEU A 57 -34.76 -25.66 4.55
C LEU A 57 -33.69 -25.06 5.48
N MET A 58 -33.15 -25.84 6.40
CA MET A 58 -32.06 -25.41 7.28
C MET A 58 -30.77 -25.15 6.51
N LEU A 59 -30.41 -26.02 5.57
CA LEU A 59 -29.23 -25.88 4.71
C LEU A 59 -29.39 -24.71 3.73
N GLU A 60 -30.59 -24.45 3.23
CA GLU A 60 -30.87 -23.30 2.37
C GLU A 60 -30.72 -21.99 3.16
N GLN A 61 -31.24 -21.94 4.39
CA GLN A 61 -31.05 -20.79 5.27
C GLN A 61 -29.56 -20.59 5.60
N PHE A 62 -28.85 -21.66 5.94
CA PHE A 62 -27.40 -21.61 6.18
C PHE A 62 -26.66 -21.08 4.94
N TYR A 63 -26.98 -21.57 3.74
CA TYR A 63 -26.43 -21.11 2.47
C TYR A 63 -26.68 -19.61 2.25
N ARG A 64 -27.92 -19.15 2.47
CA ARG A 64 -28.28 -17.72 2.37
C ARG A 64 -27.53 -16.87 3.38
N ASP A 65 -27.22 -17.40 4.55
CA ASP A 65 -26.47 -16.71 5.61
C ASP A 65 -24.94 -16.79 5.44
N LEU A 66 -24.42 -17.42 4.38
CA LEU A 66 -22.98 -17.43 4.09
C LEU A 66 -22.52 -16.08 3.52
N PRO A 67 -21.24 -15.69 3.76
CA PRO A 67 -20.63 -14.52 3.13
C PRO A 67 -20.78 -14.53 1.60
N ALA A 68 -20.95 -13.34 1.01
CA ALA A 68 -21.18 -13.19 -0.42
C ALA A 68 -20.09 -13.84 -1.28
N ALA A 69 -18.82 -13.73 -0.88
CA ALA A 69 -17.69 -14.34 -1.56
C ALA A 69 -17.80 -15.87 -1.68
N LEU A 70 -18.26 -16.55 -0.61
CA LEU A 70 -18.48 -18.00 -0.65
C LEU A 70 -19.69 -18.35 -1.51
N ARG A 71 -20.80 -17.62 -1.35
CA ARG A 71 -22.00 -17.85 -2.17
C ARG A 71 -21.70 -17.72 -3.66
N SER A 72 -20.90 -16.74 -4.07
CA SER A 72 -20.49 -16.57 -5.47
C SER A 72 -19.72 -17.77 -6.03
N GLU A 73 -18.78 -18.33 -5.27
CA GLU A 73 -18.06 -19.56 -5.67
C GLU A 73 -18.98 -20.79 -5.67
N MET A 74 -19.84 -20.92 -4.66
CA MET A 74 -20.77 -22.06 -4.52
C MET A 74 -21.86 -22.04 -5.61
N ASN A 75 -22.32 -20.85 -6.02
CA ASN A 75 -23.25 -20.64 -7.13
C ASN A 75 -22.72 -21.22 -8.46
N ALA A 76 -21.41 -21.37 -8.62
CA ALA A 76 -20.81 -21.97 -9.80
C ALA A 76 -20.94 -23.51 -9.83
N ILE A 77 -21.44 -24.15 -8.76
CA ILE A 77 -21.54 -25.61 -8.62
C ILE A 77 -22.96 -26.10 -9.00
N PRO A 78 -23.15 -26.76 -10.16
CA PRO A 78 -24.48 -27.11 -10.65
C PRO A 78 -25.26 -28.06 -9.73
N GLU A 79 -24.58 -28.99 -9.07
CA GLU A 79 -25.18 -29.98 -8.17
C GLU A 79 -25.87 -29.32 -6.97
N LEU A 80 -25.26 -28.26 -6.42
CA LEU A 80 -25.81 -27.49 -5.31
C LEU A 80 -27.06 -26.71 -5.75
N ASN A 81 -27.00 -26.06 -6.91
CA ASN A 81 -28.12 -25.31 -7.47
C ASN A 81 -29.31 -26.24 -7.75
N ALA A 82 -29.06 -27.44 -8.28
CA ALA A 82 -30.08 -28.45 -8.49
C ALA A 82 -30.70 -28.93 -7.17
N TYR A 83 -29.89 -29.13 -6.13
CA TYR A 83 -30.39 -29.53 -4.80
C TYR A 83 -31.32 -28.48 -4.20
N PHE A 84 -30.94 -27.20 -4.22
CA PHE A 84 -31.78 -26.13 -3.71
C PHE A 84 -32.91 -25.70 -4.67
N GLN A 85 -32.88 -26.14 -5.93
CA GLN A 85 -33.75 -25.65 -7.01
C GLN A 85 -33.60 -24.13 -7.22
N ILE A 86 -32.37 -23.63 -7.11
CA ILE A 86 -32.04 -22.22 -7.37
C ILE A 86 -31.78 -22.05 -8.87
N GLU A 87 -32.55 -21.17 -9.50
CA GLU A 87 -32.26 -20.69 -10.85
C GLU A 87 -31.46 -19.38 -10.74
N ILE A 88 -30.20 -19.40 -11.18
CA ILE A 88 -29.35 -18.22 -11.18
C ILE A 88 -29.58 -17.48 -12.49
N ILE A 89 -30.27 -16.34 -12.39
CA ILE A 89 -30.50 -15.44 -13.52
C ILE A 89 -29.56 -14.25 -13.35
N GLU A 90 -28.70 -14.04 -14.34
CA GLU A 90 -27.89 -12.84 -14.41
C GLU A 90 -28.79 -11.65 -14.71
N ALA A 91 -28.70 -10.61 -13.90
CA ALA A 91 -29.63 -9.50 -13.96
C ALA A 91 -28.93 -8.14 -13.92
N VAL A 92 -29.53 -7.16 -14.60
CA VAL A 92 -29.13 -5.76 -14.60
C VAL A 92 -30.05 -5.01 -13.66
N ASN A 93 -29.46 -4.38 -12.64
CA ASN A 93 -30.19 -3.60 -11.65
C ASN A 93 -30.08 -2.11 -12.00
N LEU A 94 -31.23 -1.46 -12.24
CA LEU A 94 -31.31 -0.02 -12.52
C LEU A 94 -31.99 0.77 -11.39
N SER A 95 -31.96 0.27 -10.16
CA SER A 95 -32.56 0.93 -8.98
C SER A 95 -32.00 2.32 -8.70
N VAL A 96 -30.78 2.65 -9.14
CA VAL A 96 -30.23 4.00 -9.00
C VAL A 96 -31.00 5.01 -9.86
N PHE A 97 -31.54 4.57 -10.99
CA PHE A 97 -32.24 5.42 -11.95
C PHE A 97 -33.74 5.55 -11.65
N ASP A 98 -34.39 4.46 -11.22
CA ASP A 98 -35.76 4.47 -10.69
C ASP A 98 -35.76 3.92 -9.25
N PRO A 99 -35.44 4.76 -8.25
CA PRO A 99 -35.36 4.33 -6.86
C PRO A 99 -36.70 3.89 -6.28
N GLU A 100 -37.80 4.40 -6.84
CA GLU A 100 -39.15 4.09 -6.36
C GLU A 100 -39.55 2.65 -6.71
N HIS A 101 -39.16 2.17 -7.90
CA HIS A 101 -39.59 0.86 -8.40
C HIS A 101 -38.48 -0.19 -8.43
N CYS A 102 -37.22 0.23 -8.27
CA CYS A 102 -36.04 -0.65 -8.18
C CYS A 102 -35.98 -1.72 -9.29
N PRO A 103 -36.10 -1.36 -10.59
CA PRO A 103 -36.28 -2.36 -11.64
C PRO A 103 -35.04 -3.24 -11.83
N ILE A 104 -35.26 -4.55 -11.91
CA ILE A 104 -34.26 -5.57 -12.20
C ILE A 104 -34.65 -6.24 -13.52
N PHE A 105 -33.73 -6.34 -14.47
CA PHE A 105 -33.97 -6.95 -15.78
C PHE A 105 -33.10 -8.18 -16.00
N SER A 106 -33.61 -9.18 -16.72
CA SER A 106 -32.79 -10.29 -17.25
C SER A 106 -31.70 -9.74 -18.17
N ALA A 107 -30.42 -10.08 -17.93
CA ALA A 107 -29.31 -9.55 -18.72
C ALA A 107 -29.43 -9.84 -20.24
N PRO A 108 -29.85 -11.05 -20.69
CA PRO A 108 -30.14 -11.30 -22.10
C PRO A 108 -31.20 -10.36 -22.71
N GLU A 109 -32.32 -10.16 -22.03
CA GLU A 109 -33.41 -9.30 -22.51
C GLU A 109 -32.96 -7.85 -22.53
N PHE A 110 -32.25 -7.42 -21.49
CA PHE A 110 -31.67 -6.09 -21.38
C PHE A 110 -30.72 -5.79 -22.55
N LEU A 111 -29.72 -6.65 -22.77
CA LEU A 111 -28.74 -6.46 -23.83
C LEU A 111 -29.39 -6.49 -25.22
N SER A 112 -30.40 -7.34 -25.44
CA SER A 112 -31.16 -7.36 -26.70
C SER A 112 -31.92 -6.05 -26.92
N ALA A 113 -32.55 -5.50 -25.88
CA ALA A 113 -33.28 -4.24 -25.97
C ALA A 113 -32.34 -3.05 -26.22
N ILE A 114 -31.15 -3.03 -25.59
CA ILE A 114 -30.11 -2.04 -25.88
C ILE A 114 -29.64 -2.15 -27.32
N ALA A 115 -29.41 -3.36 -27.83
CA ALA A 115 -28.97 -3.55 -29.22
C ALA A 115 -29.98 -3.02 -30.22
N ALA A 116 -31.28 -3.25 -30.01
CA ALA A 116 -32.34 -2.65 -30.83
C ALA A 116 -32.31 -1.11 -30.74
N ALA A 117 -32.25 -0.56 -29.52
CA ALA A 117 -32.22 0.89 -29.27
C ALA A 117 -31.05 1.60 -29.97
N VAL A 118 -29.85 1.06 -29.84
CA VAL A 118 -28.62 1.65 -30.42
C VAL A 118 -28.63 1.61 -31.95
N ASN A 119 -29.29 0.62 -32.56
CA ASN A 119 -29.40 0.51 -34.01
C ASN A 119 -30.62 1.25 -34.59
N GLY A 120 -31.34 2.02 -33.77
CA GLY A 120 -32.39 2.96 -34.20
C GLY A 120 -33.83 2.47 -34.02
N ASP A 121 -34.03 1.27 -33.46
CA ASP A 121 -35.35 0.73 -33.15
C ASP A 121 -35.79 1.13 -31.74
N GLU A 122 -37.09 1.16 -31.45
CA GLU A 122 -37.58 1.22 -30.07
C GLU A 122 -37.74 -0.20 -29.52
N ALA A 123 -37.34 -0.40 -28.27
CA ALA A 123 -37.48 -1.70 -27.59
C ALA A 123 -38.29 -1.57 -26.30
N GLU A 124 -39.08 -2.57 -25.98
CA GLU A 124 -39.79 -2.67 -24.71
C GLU A 124 -39.22 -3.84 -23.91
N ILE A 125 -38.99 -3.63 -22.61
CA ILE A 125 -38.48 -4.64 -21.69
C ILE A 125 -39.31 -4.62 -20.40
N THR A 126 -39.60 -5.82 -19.88
CA THR A 126 -40.34 -6.00 -18.63
C THR A 126 -39.36 -6.29 -17.50
N ALA A 127 -39.54 -5.65 -16.35
CA ALA A 127 -38.74 -5.96 -15.17
C ALA A 127 -39.03 -7.39 -14.68
N SER A 128 -38.01 -8.10 -14.21
CA SER A 128 -38.13 -9.45 -13.67
C SER A 128 -38.69 -9.46 -12.25
N ASN A 129 -38.54 -8.35 -11.51
CA ASN A 129 -39.03 -8.19 -10.14
C ASN A 129 -40.37 -7.43 -10.03
N SER A 130 -40.90 -6.93 -11.15
CA SER A 130 -42.20 -6.25 -11.21
C SER A 130 -42.81 -6.39 -12.61
N GLU A 131 -44.13 -6.36 -12.75
CA GLU A 131 -44.78 -6.38 -14.07
C GLU A 131 -44.67 -5.03 -14.83
N LEU A 132 -43.74 -4.16 -14.44
CA LEU A 132 -43.52 -2.86 -15.07
C LEU A 132 -42.77 -3.00 -16.38
N VAL A 133 -43.25 -2.30 -17.41
CA VAL A 133 -42.67 -2.27 -18.75
C VAL A 133 -42.00 -0.93 -19.00
N TYR A 134 -40.77 -0.99 -19.52
CA TYR A 134 -39.95 0.15 -19.87
C TYR A 134 -39.74 0.19 -21.38
N ARG A 135 -39.92 1.36 -21.98
CA ARG A 135 -39.55 1.62 -23.38
C ARG A 135 -38.18 2.27 -23.44
N ILE A 136 -37.32 1.74 -24.30
CA ILE A 136 -35.94 2.18 -24.47
C ILE A 136 -35.78 2.81 -25.85
N HIS A 137 -35.20 4.00 -25.89
CA HIS A 137 -34.81 4.67 -27.13
C HIS A 137 -33.43 5.33 -26.98
N ALA A 138 -32.64 5.34 -28.06
CA ALA A 138 -31.34 6.00 -28.10
C ALA A 138 -31.47 7.44 -28.63
N VAL A 139 -30.90 8.40 -27.90
CA VAL A 139 -30.80 9.80 -28.31
C VAL A 139 -29.34 10.10 -28.66
N HIS A 140 -29.05 10.30 -29.94
CA HIS A 140 -27.71 10.56 -30.44
C HIS A 140 -27.33 12.03 -30.24
N ARG A 141 -26.23 12.29 -29.52
CA ARG A 141 -25.62 13.63 -29.41
C ARG A 141 -24.51 13.84 -30.44
N SER A 142 -23.83 12.76 -30.80
CA SER A 142 -22.84 12.67 -31.89
C SER A 142 -22.75 11.22 -32.38
N ASP A 143 -21.91 10.94 -33.38
CA ASP A 143 -21.71 9.58 -33.91
C ASP A 143 -21.16 8.59 -32.86
N THR A 144 -20.52 9.07 -31.80
CA THR A 144 -19.88 8.24 -30.75
C THR A 144 -20.49 8.41 -29.37
N VAL A 145 -21.43 9.35 -29.19
CA VAL A 145 -22.04 9.66 -27.90
C VAL A 145 -23.55 9.54 -28.02
N LEU A 146 -24.12 8.58 -27.28
CA LEU A 146 -25.57 8.36 -27.22
C LEU A 146 -26.03 8.29 -25.76
N ASP A 147 -27.22 8.83 -25.50
CA ASP A 147 -27.92 8.65 -24.23
C ASP A 147 -29.05 7.63 -24.43
N LEU A 148 -29.14 6.64 -23.55
CA LEU A 148 -30.24 5.67 -23.54
C LEU A 148 -31.33 6.18 -22.61
N HIS A 149 -32.52 6.40 -23.17
CA HIS A 149 -33.66 6.87 -22.41
C HIS A 149 -34.62 5.72 -22.12
N PHE A 150 -34.91 5.51 -20.85
CA PHE A 150 -35.83 4.51 -20.32
C PHE A 150 -37.11 5.21 -19.87
N THR A 151 -38.22 4.96 -20.55
CA THR A 151 -39.54 5.49 -20.19
C THR A 151 -40.36 4.41 -19.52
N ASN A 152 -40.68 4.58 -18.24
CA ASN A 152 -41.61 3.73 -17.52
C ASN A 152 -43.03 3.96 -18.07
N LEU A 153 -43.65 2.94 -18.66
CA LEU A 153 -44.95 3.09 -19.33
C LEU A 153 -46.13 3.25 -18.36
N ALA A 154 -45.97 2.88 -17.09
CA ALA A 154 -46.99 3.05 -16.06
C ALA A 154 -47.02 4.48 -15.50
N THR A 155 -45.85 5.09 -15.31
CA THR A 155 -45.71 6.43 -14.69
C THR A 155 -45.44 7.55 -15.70
N ALA A 156 -45.10 7.20 -16.95
CA ALA A 156 -44.58 8.10 -17.99
C ALA A 156 -43.28 8.84 -17.60
N GLN A 157 -42.60 8.40 -16.53
CA GLN A 157 -41.32 8.94 -16.13
C GLN A 157 -40.21 8.45 -17.05
N THR A 158 -39.29 9.34 -17.43
CA THR A 158 -38.16 9.00 -18.30
C THR A 158 -36.84 9.26 -17.59
N PHE A 159 -35.94 8.30 -17.69
CA PHE A 159 -34.60 8.35 -17.11
C PHE A 159 -33.58 8.21 -18.22
N ALA A 160 -32.49 8.98 -18.16
CA ALA A 160 -31.40 8.89 -19.12
C ALA A 160 -30.20 8.19 -18.46
N MET A 161 -29.66 7.19 -19.15
CA MET A 161 -28.44 6.49 -18.78
C MET A 161 -27.39 6.74 -19.86
N ARG A 162 -26.17 7.06 -19.43
CA ARG A 162 -25.01 7.16 -20.30
C ARG A 162 -23.95 6.18 -19.86
N ASP A 163 -23.59 5.27 -20.75
CA ASP A 163 -22.38 4.47 -20.67
C ASP A 163 -21.93 4.17 -22.10
N ASP A 164 -20.78 4.73 -22.49
CA ASP A 164 -20.26 4.60 -23.85
C ASP A 164 -19.98 3.13 -24.22
N ALA A 165 -19.80 2.24 -23.22
CA ALA A 165 -19.62 0.81 -23.47
C ALA A 165 -20.83 0.18 -24.17
N LEU A 166 -22.02 0.76 -23.99
CA LEU A 166 -23.26 0.28 -24.61
C LEU A 166 -23.34 0.60 -26.11
N VAL A 167 -22.57 1.58 -26.60
CA VAL A 167 -22.48 1.86 -28.05
C VAL A 167 -21.84 0.70 -28.82
N LEU A 168 -21.15 -0.22 -28.14
CA LEU A 168 -20.63 -1.46 -28.72
C LEU A 168 -21.74 -2.41 -29.22
N ALA A 169 -23.00 -2.11 -28.94
CA ALA A 169 -24.16 -2.80 -29.51
C ALA A 169 -24.37 -2.49 -30.99
N SER A 170 -23.82 -1.37 -31.50
CA SER A 170 -23.94 -0.96 -32.90
C SER A 170 -23.52 -2.10 -33.84
N GLU A 171 -24.26 -2.33 -34.91
CA GLU A 171 -23.89 -3.31 -35.94
C GLU A 171 -22.71 -2.85 -36.80
N ASN A 172 -22.40 -1.55 -36.81
CA ASN A 172 -21.34 -0.97 -37.61
C ASN A 172 -19.96 -1.09 -36.93
N PRO A 173 -19.01 -1.88 -37.47
CA PRO A 173 -17.69 -2.06 -36.87
C PRO A 173 -16.89 -0.75 -36.74
N LYS A 174 -17.11 0.23 -37.63
CA LYS A 174 -16.42 1.52 -37.57
C LYS A 174 -16.86 2.36 -36.38
N VAL A 175 -18.15 2.32 -36.04
CA VAL A 175 -18.69 3.01 -34.85
C VAL A 175 -18.10 2.39 -33.58
N ARG A 176 -18.05 1.05 -33.52
CA ARG A 176 -17.40 0.34 -32.40
C ARG A 176 -15.94 0.77 -32.24
N GLU A 177 -15.19 0.79 -33.34
CA GLU A 177 -13.79 1.20 -33.32
C GLU A 177 -13.62 2.65 -32.86
N GLN A 178 -14.45 3.58 -33.36
CA GLN A 178 -14.40 4.99 -32.99
C GLN A 178 -14.66 5.21 -31.49
N VAL A 179 -15.65 4.50 -30.92
CA VAL A 179 -15.97 4.59 -29.49
C VAL A 179 -14.82 4.08 -28.63
N LEU A 180 -14.23 2.94 -29.00
CA LEU A 180 -13.09 2.39 -28.27
C LEU A 180 -11.87 3.32 -28.35
N ARG A 181 -11.61 3.93 -29.52
CA ARG A 181 -10.53 4.91 -29.69
C ARG A 181 -10.76 6.20 -28.92
N ALA A 182 -12.01 6.66 -28.83
CA ALA A 182 -12.38 7.84 -28.04
C ALA A 182 -12.21 7.61 -26.53
N ASN A 183 -12.26 6.35 -26.09
CA ASN A 183 -12.16 5.94 -24.69
C ASN A 183 -10.83 5.25 -24.37
N SER A 184 -9.70 5.83 -24.80
CA SER A 184 -8.35 5.26 -24.57
C SER A 184 -8.02 5.00 -23.08
N ALA A 185 -8.65 5.75 -22.17
CA ALA A 185 -8.53 5.57 -20.73
C ALA A 185 -8.98 4.18 -20.24
N TRP A 186 -9.89 3.50 -20.96
CA TRP A 186 -10.33 2.15 -20.60
C TRP A 186 -9.22 1.11 -20.72
N PHE A 187 -8.22 1.35 -21.56
CA PHE A 187 -7.16 0.38 -21.82
C PHE A 187 -5.90 0.69 -21.01
N ASP A 188 -5.52 1.97 -20.94
CA ASP A 188 -4.36 2.48 -20.19
C ASP A 188 -3.10 1.62 -20.42
N CYS A 189 -2.76 1.42 -21.70
CA CYS A 189 -1.69 0.54 -22.14
C CYS A 189 -0.90 1.15 -23.31
N ASP A 190 0.15 0.46 -23.73
CA ASP A 190 0.97 0.88 -24.87
C ASP A 190 0.19 0.80 -26.21
N PRO A 191 0.60 1.53 -27.26
CA PRO A 191 -0.11 1.57 -28.54
C PRO A 191 -0.30 0.21 -29.19
N SER A 192 0.69 -0.70 -29.09
CA SER A 192 0.61 -2.00 -29.76
C SER A 192 -0.46 -2.87 -29.11
N THR A 193 -0.52 -2.87 -27.78
CA THR A 193 -1.56 -3.54 -27.00
C THR A 193 -2.92 -2.90 -27.22
N HIS A 194 -2.99 -1.57 -27.29
CA HIS A 194 -4.24 -0.85 -27.53
C HIS A 194 -4.86 -1.21 -28.89
N GLU A 195 -4.08 -1.20 -29.97
CA GLU A 195 -4.54 -1.58 -31.31
C GLU A 195 -5.00 -3.05 -31.36
N ALA A 196 -4.24 -3.96 -30.72
CA ALA A 196 -4.61 -5.37 -30.67
C ALA A 196 -5.94 -5.60 -29.92
N ALA A 197 -6.12 -4.91 -28.78
CA ALA A 197 -7.33 -4.99 -27.98
C ALA A 197 -8.56 -4.44 -28.72
N ILE A 198 -8.42 -3.30 -29.39
CA ILE A 198 -9.49 -2.73 -30.23
C ILE A 198 -9.87 -3.71 -31.35
N ALA A 199 -8.89 -4.23 -32.07
CA ALA A 199 -9.14 -5.17 -33.16
C ALA A 199 -9.87 -6.43 -32.69
N GLU A 200 -9.49 -6.97 -31.53
CA GLU A 200 -10.16 -8.14 -30.92
C GLU A 200 -11.63 -7.85 -30.57
N ILE A 201 -11.90 -6.71 -29.92
CA ILE A 201 -13.27 -6.34 -29.51
C ILE A 201 -14.15 -6.07 -30.74
N VAL A 202 -13.63 -5.36 -31.74
CA VAL A 202 -14.38 -5.03 -32.97
C VAL A 202 -14.73 -6.28 -33.77
N ALA A 203 -13.81 -7.26 -33.83
CA ALA A 203 -14.00 -8.52 -34.54
C ALA A 203 -14.99 -9.48 -33.86
N THR A 204 -15.25 -9.29 -32.56
CA THR A 204 -16.16 -10.14 -31.79
C THR A 204 -17.62 -9.89 -32.21
N THR A 205 -18.33 -10.93 -32.65
CA THR A 205 -19.68 -10.82 -33.20
C THR A 205 -20.76 -10.69 -32.14
N ASP A 206 -20.62 -11.39 -31.02
CA ASP A 206 -21.56 -11.37 -29.91
C ASP A 206 -21.43 -10.08 -29.09
N PHE A 207 -22.53 -9.35 -28.94
CA PHE A 207 -22.56 -8.07 -28.22
C PHE A 207 -22.17 -8.23 -26.75
N ARG A 208 -22.69 -9.28 -26.10
CA ARG A 208 -22.41 -9.56 -24.69
C ARG A 208 -20.90 -9.74 -24.48
N ARG A 209 -20.26 -10.61 -25.27
CA ARG A 209 -18.79 -10.79 -25.22
C ARG A 209 -18.02 -9.50 -25.51
N ARG A 210 -18.47 -8.65 -26.44
CA ARG A 210 -17.83 -7.35 -26.70
C ARG A 210 -17.81 -6.46 -25.45
N ILE A 211 -18.97 -6.33 -24.79
CA ILE A 211 -19.07 -5.56 -23.53
C ILE A 211 -18.22 -6.18 -22.44
N GLU A 212 -18.26 -7.52 -22.27
CA GLU A 212 -17.45 -8.20 -21.25
C GLU A 212 -15.95 -7.96 -21.46
N GLN A 213 -15.46 -8.01 -22.70
CA GLN A 213 -14.08 -7.68 -23.05
C GLN A 213 -13.73 -6.21 -22.75
N ALA A 214 -14.57 -5.27 -23.16
CA ALA A 214 -14.34 -3.84 -22.89
C ALA A 214 -14.39 -3.51 -21.40
N ASN A 215 -15.35 -4.07 -20.66
CA ASN A 215 -15.47 -3.90 -19.20
C ASN A 215 -14.35 -4.60 -18.44
N ARG A 216 -13.76 -5.67 -18.96
CA ARG A 216 -12.53 -6.24 -18.40
C ARG A 216 -11.39 -5.22 -18.49
N TRP A 217 -11.14 -4.65 -19.66
CA TRP A 217 -10.13 -3.60 -19.83
C TRP A 217 -10.38 -2.41 -18.89
N ARG A 218 -11.61 -1.88 -18.90
CA ARG A 218 -12.01 -0.74 -18.05
C ARG A 218 -11.81 -1.03 -16.55
N ARG A 219 -12.19 -2.21 -16.07
CA ARG A 219 -11.98 -2.61 -14.65
C ARG A 219 -10.51 -2.75 -14.30
N GLU A 220 -9.69 -3.23 -15.22
CA GLU A 220 -8.25 -3.38 -15.02
C GLU A 220 -7.47 -2.06 -15.23
N SER A 221 -8.08 -1.01 -15.75
CA SER A 221 -7.39 0.26 -16.00
C SER A 221 -7.18 1.03 -14.70
N ALA A 222 -5.92 1.35 -14.37
CA ALA A 222 -5.62 2.17 -13.22
C ALA A 222 -6.11 3.61 -13.42
N LYS A 223 -6.07 4.13 -14.66
CA LYS A 223 -6.65 5.43 -14.98
C LYS A 223 -8.15 5.48 -14.65
N CYS A 224 -8.93 4.49 -15.08
CA CYS A 224 -10.35 4.42 -14.75
C CYS A 224 -10.59 4.24 -13.26
N PHE A 225 -9.73 3.49 -12.56
CA PHE A 225 -9.78 3.40 -11.10
C PHE A 225 -9.63 4.78 -10.45
N TYR A 226 -8.61 5.56 -10.81
CA TYR A 226 -8.39 6.88 -10.21
C TYR A 226 -9.53 7.87 -10.54
N GLU A 227 -10.05 7.85 -11.76
CA GLU A 227 -11.21 8.66 -12.17
C GLU A 227 -12.46 8.30 -11.36
N SER A 228 -12.72 6.99 -11.18
CA SER A 228 -13.85 6.49 -10.39
C SER A 228 -13.69 6.82 -8.90
N PHE A 229 -12.46 6.72 -8.38
CA PHE A 229 -12.15 7.07 -6.98
C PHE A 229 -12.35 8.57 -6.74
N GLN A 230 -11.90 9.42 -7.66
CA GLN A 230 -12.12 10.86 -7.57
C GLN A 230 -13.61 11.22 -7.60
N GLN A 231 -14.40 10.55 -8.45
CA GLN A 231 -15.85 10.73 -8.49
C GLN A 231 -16.50 10.32 -7.16
N LYS A 232 -16.10 9.16 -6.60
CA LYS A 232 -16.57 8.70 -5.29
C LYS A 232 -16.26 9.70 -4.17
N LEU A 233 -15.06 10.26 -4.15
CA LEU A 233 -14.70 11.30 -3.16
C LEU A 233 -15.60 12.53 -3.27
N TYR A 234 -16.00 12.91 -4.48
CA TYR A 234 -16.89 14.05 -4.71
C TYR A 234 -18.35 13.76 -4.32
N GLU A 235 -18.85 12.55 -4.63
CA GLU A 235 -20.26 12.17 -4.44
C GLU A 235 -20.56 11.68 -3.02
N ASP A 236 -19.76 10.75 -2.50
CA ASP A 236 -20.05 10.03 -1.26
C ASP A 236 -19.34 10.63 -0.04
N GLN A 237 -18.23 11.36 -0.25
CA GLN A 237 -17.34 11.91 0.79
C GLN A 237 -16.83 10.88 1.81
N GLU A 238 -16.99 9.58 1.52
CA GLU A 238 -16.57 8.46 2.36
C GLU A 238 -15.85 7.41 1.51
N PHE A 239 -14.83 6.78 2.10
CA PHE A 239 -14.11 5.68 1.47
C PHE A 239 -13.56 4.71 2.52
N THR A 240 -13.21 3.51 2.06
CA THR A 240 -12.60 2.43 2.84
C THR A 240 -11.17 2.18 2.37
N THR A 241 -10.40 1.40 3.13
CA THR A 241 -9.03 1.03 2.70
C THR A 241 -9.00 0.23 1.40
N GLU A 242 -10.10 -0.46 1.05
CA GLU A 242 -10.22 -1.22 -0.19
C GLU A 242 -10.41 -0.31 -1.41
N ASP A 243 -11.03 0.85 -1.22
CA ASP A 243 -11.19 1.86 -2.26
C ASP A 243 -9.87 2.50 -2.69
N LEU A 244 -8.82 2.38 -1.85
CA LEU A 244 -7.49 2.89 -2.14
C LEU A 244 -6.69 1.96 -3.05
N ILE A 245 -7.08 0.69 -3.19
CA ILE A 245 -6.32 -0.32 -3.92
C ILE A 245 -7.07 -0.69 -5.21
N PRO A 246 -6.44 -0.56 -6.39
CA PRO A 246 -7.07 -0.93 -7.64
C PRO A 246 -7.30 -2.44 -7.73
N THR A 247 -8.32 -2.84 -8.49
CA THR A 247 -8.67 -4.27 -8.63
C THR A 247 -7.63 -5.09 -9.41
N SER A 248 -6.76 -4.44 -10.19
CA SER A 248 -5.76 -5.10 -11.03
C SER A 248 -4.35 -4.56 -10.79
N SER A 249 -3.49 -5.44 -10.29
CA SER A 249 -2.06 -5.15 -10.10
C SER A 249 -1.35 -5.00 -11.47
N ALA A 250 -1.74 -5.79 -12.47
CA ALA A 250 -1.25 -5.64 -13.84
C ALA A 250 -1.66 -4.29 -14.45
N GLY A 251 -2.86 -3.80 -14.12
CA GLY A 251 -3.33 -2.46 -14.46
C GLY A 251 -2.41 -1.35 -13.98
N LEU A 252 -2.01 -1.39 -12.70
CA LEU A 252 -1.04 -0.45 -12.14
C LEU A 252 0.30 -0.48 -12.88
N LEU A 253 0.81 -1.68 -13.18
CA LEU A 253 2.08 -1.81 -13.90
C LEU A 253 1.99 -1.21 -15.31
N ARG A 254 0.89 -1.44 -16.04
CA ARG A 254 0.67 -0.83 -17.36
C ARG A 254 0.58 0.69 -17.28
N HIS A 255 -0.14 1.23 -16.31
CA HIS A 255 -0.27 2.68 -16.09
C HIS A 255 1.09 3.37 -15.96
N PHE A 256 2.01 2.71 -15.25
CA PHE A 256 3.36 3.19 -15.01
C PHE A 256 4.40 2.69 -16.03
N TYR A 257 3.97 1.97 -17.08
CA TYR A 257 4.84 1.40 -18.12
C TYR A 257 5.98 0.54 -17.52
N LEU A 258 5.65 -0.23 -16.47
CA LEU A 258 6.56 -1.16 -15.80
C LEU A 258 6.15 -2.62 -16.02
N ALA A 259 7.11 -3.52 -15.90
CA ALA A 259 6.89 -4.96 -15.92
C ALA A 259 7.03 -5.56 -14.51
N PRO A 260 6.31 -6.65 -14.16
CA PRO A 260 6.32 -7.22 -12.82
C PRO A 260 7.69 -7.81 -12.42
N ARG A 261 8.48 -8.22 -13.42
CA ARG A 261 9.82 -8.79 -13.26
C ARG A 261 10.79 -8.12 -14.21
N LEU A 262 12.02 -7.97 -13.74
CA LEU A 262 13.11 -7.40 -14.52
C LEU A 262 13.71 -8.47 -15.43
N SER A 263 13.58 -8.29 -16.74
CA SER A 263 14.13 -9.19 -17.76
C SER A 263 15.63 -8.94 -18.04
N GLU A 264 16.09 -7.72 -17.79
CA GLU A 264 17.44 -7.24 -18.15
C GLU A 264 18.17 -6.64 -16.95
N PRO A 265 19.51 -6.75 -16.87
CA PRO A 265 20.33 -6.25 -15.76
C PRO A 265 20.68 -4.75 -15.87
N ILE A 266 19.78 -3.91 -16.39
CA ILE A 266 19.96 -2.44 -16.43
C ILE A 266 19.53 -1.79 -15.10
N SER A 267 20.02 -0.59 -14.81
CA SER A 267 19.58 0.16 -13.61
C SER A 267 18.10 0.57 -13.71
N PHE A 268 17.45 0.90 -12.59
CA PHE A 268 16.08 1.42 -12.66
C PHE A 268 16.01 2.79 -13.35
N GLY A 269 16.99 3.67 -13.13
CA GLY A 269 17.06 4.96 -13.81
C GLY A 269 17.10 4.83 -15.34
N GLU A 270 17.94 3.93 -15.88
CA GLU A 270 17.99 3.66 -17.33
C GLU A 270 16.67 3.11 -17.88
N ARG A 271 15.94 2.31 -17.09
CA ARG A 271 14.60 1.85 -17.45
C ARG A 271 13.63 2.99 -17.50
N LEU A 272 13.61 3.83 -16.46
CA LEU A 272 12.71 4.97 -16.39
C LEU A 272 12.98 5.96 -17.54
N GLU A 273 14.24 6.11 -17.95
CA GLU A 273 14.62 6.86 -19.15
C GLU A 273 14.03 6.26 -20.43
N THR A 274 14.17 4.95 -20.63
CA THR A 274 13.59 4.23 -21.78
C THR A 274 12.07 4.28 -21.79
N THR A 275 11.46 4.15 -20.61
CA THR A 275 10.02 4.29 -20.38
C THR A 275 9.56 5.70 -20.73
N ALA A 276 10.26 6.74 -20.28
CA ALA A 276 9.93 8.13 -20.58
C ALA A 276 9.93 8.42 -22.10
N VAL A 277 10.92 7.91 -22.84
CA VAL A 277 10.95 8.01 -24.31
C VAL A 277 9.74 7.33 -24.94
N SER A 278 9.39 6.14 -24.46
CA SER A 278 8.23 5.38 -24.95
C SER A 278 6.90 6.08 -24.63
N MET A 279 6.80 6.71 -23.46
CA MET A 279 5.62 7.46 -23.04
C MET A 279 5.44 8.75 -23.85
N LEU A 280 6.51 9.50 -24.10
CA LEU A 280 6.50 10.72 -24.92
C LEU A 280 6.09 10.49 -26.37
N ALA A 281 6.30 9.28 -26.90
CA ALA A 281 5.87 8.93 -28.24
C ALA A 281 4.34 8.85 -28.40
N VAL A 282 3.60 8.78 -27.28
CA VAL A 282 2.18 8.44 -27.25
C VAL A 282 1.34 9.46 -26.48
N ASN A 283 1.88 9.99 -25.39
CA ASN A 283 1.21 10.92 -24.50
C ASN A 283 1.80 12.32 -24.64
N ASP A 284 1.03 13.33 -24.26
CA ASP A 284 1.59 14.68 -24.11
C ASP A 284 2.62 14.74 -22.98
N LEU A 285 3.47 15.77 -23.03
CA LEU A 285 4.52 16.01 -22.04
C LEU A 285 3.95 16.18 -20.62
N GLU A 286 2.78 16.80 -20.48
CA GLU A 286 2.12 17.02 -19.19
C GLU A 286 1.82 15.67 -18.50
N THR A 287 1.17 14.75 -19.21
CA THR A 287 0.85 13.39 -18.74
C THR A 287 2.12 12.59 -18.41
N CYS A 288 3.18 12.73 -19.21
CA CYS A 288 4.45 12.06 -18.95
C CYS A 288 5.11 12.59 -17.67
N LEU A 289 5.16 13.91 -17.50
CA LEU A 289 5.68 14.55 -16.30
C LEU A 289 4.86 14.19 -15.07
N GLU A 290 3.53 14.17 -15.16
CA GLU A 290 2.64 13.75 -14.07
C GLU A 290 3.00 12.34 -13.58
N ARG A 291 2.95 11.33 -14.47
CA ARG A 291 3.19 9.93 -14.11
C ARG A 291 4.61 9.66 -13.59
N VAL A 292 5.62 10.31 -14.16
CA VAL A 292 7.01 10.08 -13.76
C VAL A 292 7.38 10.84 -12.48
N SER A 293 6.75 11.99 -12.21
CA SER A 293 6.96 12.75 -10.96
C SER A 293 6.42 12.03 -9.72
N TYR A 294 5.71 10.93 -9.88
CA TYR A 294 5.26 10.11 -8.76
C TYR A 294 6.36 9.22 -8.17
N PHE A 295 7.43 8.98 -8.92
CA PHE A 295 8.55 8.17 -8.46
C PHE A 295 9.53 8.99 -7.62
N PRO A 296 10.10 8.44 -6.53
CA PRO A 296 11.06 9.11 -5.67
C PRO A 296 12.49 9.04 -6.22
N THR A 297 12.67 9.06 -7.54
CA THR A 297 13.97 8.98 -8.23
C THR A 297 14.32 10.32 -8.87
N LYS A 298 15.42 10.44 -9.62
CA LYS A 298 15.65 11.63 -10.46
C LYS A 298 14.68 11.65 -11.65
N LEU A 299 14.25 12.84 -12.08
CA LEU A 299 13.51 12.99 -13.34
C LEU A 299 14.38 12.53 -14.52
N PRO A 300 13.82 11.72 -15.45
CA PRO A 300 14.48 11.35 -16.70
C PRO A 300 14.94 12.55 -17.51
N GLN A 301 16.12 12.44 -18.10
CA GLN A 301 16.76 13.53 -18.83
C GLN A 301 15.94 13.94 -20.07
N HIS A 302 15.37 12.98 -20.81
CA HIS A 302 14.56 13.27 -21.99
C HIS A 302 13.29 14.09 -21.65
N LEU A 303 12.71 13.92 -20.46
CA LEU A 303 11.56 14.73 -20.03
C LEU A 303 11.98 16.15 -19.65
N LYS A 304 13.13 16.28 -18.97
CA LYS A 304 13.70 17.61 -18.65
C LYS A 304 14.02 18.39 -19.92
N GLU A 305 14.67 17.75 -20.88
CA GLU A 305 15.00 18.36 -22.17
C GLU A 305 13.74 18.76 -22.94
N ALA A 306 12.76 17.86 -23.06
CA ALA A 306 11.48 18.16 -23.69
C ALA A 306 10.74 19.34 -23.03
N PHE A 307 10.83 19.48 -21.71
CA PHE A 307 10.29 20.63 -20.97
C PHE A 307 11.07 21.92 -21.23
N LEU A 308 12.40 21.86 -21.23
CA LEU A 308 13.26 23.03 -21.44
C LEU A 308 13.18 23.56 -22.88
N ASP A 309 12.91 22.69 -23.85
CA ASP A 309 12.73 23.00 -25.27
C ASP A 309 11.40 23.73 -25.58
N LEU A 310 10.44 23.73 -24.64
CA LEU A 310 9.22 24.51 -24.80
C LEU A 310 9.49 26.02 -24.87
N PRO A 311 8.69 26.79 -25.63
CA PRO A 311 8.71 28.24 -25.57
C PRO A 311 8.54 28.76 -24.13
N PRO A 312 9.21 29.86 -23.72
CA PRO A 312 9.21 30.32 -22.32
C PRO A 312 7.81 30.51 -21.70
N ASP A 313 6.87 31.03 -22.48
CA ASP A 313 5.48 31.25 -22.03
C ASP A 313 4.74 29.92 -21.84
N GLU A 314 4.86 28.99 -22.79
CA GLU A 314 4.25 27.65 -22.71
C GLU A 314 4.84 26.83 -21.56
N ARG A 315 6.15 26.93 -21.36
CA ARG A 315 6.88 26.27 -20.28
C ARG A 315 6.40 26.76 -18.90
N THR A 316 6.24 28.07 -18.75
CA THR A 316 5.74 28.68 -17.50
C THR A 316 4.30 28.26 -17.24
N GLN A 317 3.43 28.30 -18.26
CA GLN A 317 2.03 27.87 -18.13
C GLN A 317 1.91 26.38 -17.79
N LEU A 318 2.74 25.53 -18.39
CA LEU A 318 2.78 24.11 -18.05
C LEU A 318 3.20 23.91 -16.60
N LEU A 319 4.26 24.59 -16.15
CA LEU A 319 4.71 24.51 -14.75
C LEU A 319 3.62 24.97 -13.78
N GLU A 320 2.92 26.07 -14.06
CA GLU A 320 1.80 26.56 -13.25
C GLU A 320 0.65 25.54 -13.16
N ARG A 321 0.29 24.89 -14.27
CA ARG A 321 -0.72 23.81 -14.26
C ARG A 321 -0.27 22.61 -13.42
N LEU A 322 0.99 22.21 -13.56
CA LEU A 322 1.55 21.08 -12.82
C LEU A 322 1.62 21.37 -11.31
N VAL A 323 1.96 22.59 -10.89
CA VAL A 323 1.99 22.99 -9.46
C VAL A 323 0.61 22.84 -8.79
N VAL A 324 -0.48 23.06 -9.53
CA VAL A 324 -1.84 22.89 -9.00
C VAL A 324 -2.21 21.41 -8.83
N LYS A 325 -1.74 20.54 -9.74
CA LYS A 325 -2.09 19.11 -9.76
C LYS A 325 -1.18 18.22 -8.90
N LEU A 326 0.11 18.52 -8.88
CA LEU A 326 1.17 17.67 -8.35
C LEU A 326 1.61 18.17 -6.98
N THR A 327 0.82 17.84 -5.96
CA THR A 327 0.95 18.43 -4.61
C THR A 327 1.74 17.56 -3.63
N SER A 328 1.97 16.27 -3.93
CA SER A 328 2.73 15.38 -3.05
C SER A 328 4.16 15.90 -2.79
N PRO A 329 4.78 15.60 -1.63
CA PRO A 329 6.15 16.03 -1.35
C PRO A 329 7.17 15.57 -2.40
N ILE A 330 6.96 14.40 -3.01
CA ILE A 330 7.81 13.89 -4.09
C ILE A 330 7.64 14.73 -5.36
N CYS A 331 6.39 14.96 -5.75
CA CYS A 331 6.05 15.85 -6.85
C CYS A 331 6.64 17.25 -6.69
N GLN A 332 6.53 17.83 -5.49
CA GLN A 332 7.04 19.17 -5.19
C GLN A 332 8.56 19.26 -5.36
N LEU A 333 9.32 18.20 -5.04
CA LEU A 333 10.76 18.17 -5.30
C LEU A 333 11.08 18.17 -6.80
N HIS A 334 10.34 17.39 -7.60
CA HIS A 334 10.48 17.40 -9.06
C HIS A 334 10.09 18.72 -9.71
N LEU A 335 8.99 19.33 -9.24
CA LEU A 335 8.57 20.65 -9.68
C LEU A 335 9.59 21.72 -9.30
N LEU A 336 10.21 21.61 -8.13
CA LEU A 336 11.30 22.49 -7.72
C LEU A 336 12.50 22.34 -8.65
N GLU A 337 12.88 21.11 -9.02
CA GLU A 337 13.94 20.85 -10.00
C GLU A 337 13.68 21.53 -11.34
N LEU A 338 12.45 21.40 -11.87
CA LEU A 338 12.03 22.04 -13.12
C LEU A 338 12.00 23.57 -13.00
N ALA A 339 11.47 24.10 -11.89
CA ALA A 339 11.35 25.54 -11.64
C ALA A 339 12.72 26.22 -11.53
N VAL A 340 13.67 25.58 -10.87
CA VAL A 340 15.04 26.08 -10.73
C VAL A 340 15.80 26.06 -12.05
N SER A 341 15.53 25.05 -12.89
CA SER A 341 16.11 24.93 -14.23
C SER A 341 15.49 25.91 -15.24
N CYS A 342 14.41 26.61 -14.89
CA CYS A 342 13.68 27.52 -15.77
C CYS A 342 13.94 29.00 -15.44
N PRO A 343 14.61 29.77 -16.34
CA PRO A 343 14.75 31.21 -16.18
C PRO A 343 13.39 31.90 -16.08
N GLY A 344 13.19 32.73 -15.05
CA GLY A 344 11.95 33.46 -14.80
C GLY A 344 10.99 32.77 -13.82
N SER A 345 11.23 31.51 -13.44
CA SER A 345 10.37 30.74 -12.52
C SER A 345 10.88 30.72 -11.07
N ILE A 346 11.80 31.63 -10.71
CA ILE A 346 12.38 31.71 -9.36
C ILE A 346 11.30 31.92 -8.29
N SER A 347 10.24 32.69 -8.58
CA SER A 347 9.13 32.88 -7.65
C SER A 347 8.37 31.58 -7.36
N ILE A 348 8.19 30.73 -8.37
CA ILE A 348 7.58 29.40 -8.22
C ILE A 348 8.51 28.49 -7.42
N ALA A 349 9.81 28.49 -7.72
CA ALA A 349 10.81 27.74 -6.95
C ALA A 349 10.83 28.15 -5.47
N GLN A 350 10.82 29.45 -5.18
CA GLN A 350 10.70 29.99 -3.82
C GLN A 350 9.41 29.53 -3.13
N GLN A 351 8.28 29.58 -3.83
CA GLN A 351 6.99 29.15 -3.27
C GLN A 351 7.01 27.66 -2.89
N LEU A 352 7.45 26.79 -3.80
CA LEU A 352 7.56 25.35 -3.56
C LEU A 352 8.50 25.04 -2.40
N PHE A 353 9.68 25.65 -2.40
CA PHE A 353 10.67 25.51 -1.33
C PHE A 353 10.12 25.96 0.03
N ASN A 354 9.47 27.11 0.07
CA ASN A 354 8.88 27.64 1.29
C ASN A 354 7.70 26.78 1.79
N SER A 355 6.92 26.20 0.88
CA SER A 355 5.84 25.27 1.20
C SER A 355 6.37 24.01 1.86
N LEU A 356 7.42 23.40 1.29
CA LEU A 356 8.04 22.19 1.87
C LEU A 356 8.57 22.42 3.29
N LEU A 357 9.05 23.64 3.60
CA LEU A 357 9.63 24.01 4.89
C LEU A 357 8.63 24.56 5.92
N SER A 358 7.38 24.85 5.54
CA SER A 358 6.39 25.44 6.44
C SER A 358 5.85 24.42 7.48
N GLU A 359 5.05 24.89 8.44
CA GLU A 359 4.30 23.99 9.33
C GLU A 359 3.19 23.26 8.58
N ASP A 360 2.53 23.90 7.61
CA ASP A 360 1.57 23.23 6.73
C ASP A 360 2.26 22.11 5.93
N GLY A 361 3.47 22.36 5.43
CA GLY A 361 4.31 21.36 4.76
C GLY A 361 4.67 20.18 5.66
N LYS A 362 4.74 20.39 6.98
CA LYS A 362 4.93 19.30 7.96
C LYS A 362 3.68 18.42 8.05
N LEU A 363 2.50 19.01 8.11
CA LEU A 363 1.23 18.28 8.12
C LEU A 363 1.00 17.55 6.80
N GLN A 364 1.26 18.22 5.67
CA GLN A 364 1.23 17.61 4.33
C GLN A 364 2.17 16.40 4.21
N PHE A 365 3.39 16.51 4.75
CA PHE A 365 4.32 15.39 4.81
C PHE A 365 3.80 14.24 5.68
N GLN A 366 3.22 14.54 6.83
CA GLN A 366 2.64 13.52 7.72
C GLN A 366 1.48 12.78 7.03
N LEU A 367 0.59 13.50 6.35
CA LEU A 367 -0.47 12.91 5.53
C LEU A 367 0.11 11.97 4.46
N PHE A 368 1.11 12.43 3.72
CA PHE A 368 1.79 11.60 2.73
C PHE A 368 2.39 10.34 3.35
N ALA A 369 3.08 10.46 4.49
CA ALA A 369 3.68 9.33 5.20
C ALA A 369 2.62 8.32 5.68
N THR A 370 1.47 8.79 6.16
CA THR A 370 0.34 7.92 6.56
C THR A 370 -0.23 7.15 5.36
N ILE A 371 -0.44 7.80 4.22
CA ILE A 371 -0.90 7.13 3.00
C ILE A 371 0.15 6.12 2.52
N LEU A 372 1.44 6.47 2.55
CA LEU A 372 2.53 5.59 2.14
C LEU A 372 2.56 4.30 2.97
N GLN A 373 2.44 4.43 4.29
CA GLN A 373 2.40 3.29 5.20
C GLN A 373 1.18 2.40 4.92
N LEU A 374 0.01 3.00 4.72
CA LEU A 374 -1.22 2.27 4.42
C LEU A 374 -1.10 1.49 3.10
N VAL A 375 -0.58 2.12 2.04
CA VAL A 375 -0.37 1.45 0.74
C VAL A 375 0.63 0.31 0.87
N ASP A 376 1.75 0.53 1.56
CA ASP A 376 2.77 -0.50 1.76
C ASP A 376 2.23 -1.72 2.52
N GLU A 377 1.44 -1.46 3.56
CA GLU A 377 0.72 -2.48 4.32
C GLU A 377 -0.25 -3.24 3.42
N GLU A 378 -1.12 -2.56 2.66
CA GLU A 378 -2.06 -3.21 1.76
C GLU A 378 -1.36 -4.07 0.70
N PHE A 379 -0.26 -3.57 0.12
CA PHE A 379 0.54 -4.30 -0.85
C PHE A 379 1.24 -5.52 -0.24
N SER A 380 1.55 -5.49 1.06
CA SER A 380 2.13 -6.65 1.76
C SER A 380 1.18 -7.85 1.83
N TYR A 381 -0.14 -7.60 1.78
CA TYR A 381 -1.18 -8.62 1.79
C TYR A 381 -1.66 -9.03 0.39
N TRP A 382 -1.43 -8.19 -0.61
CA TRP A 382 -1.93 -8.43 -1.96
C TRP A 382 -1.09 -9.48 -2.70
N LEU A 383 -1.66 -10.67 -2.91
CA LEU A 383 -0.98 -11.85 -3.43
C LEU A 383 -0.22 -11.60 -4.74
N GLU A 384 -0.83 -10.89 -5.70
CA GLU A 384 -0.23 -10.58 -6.98
C GLU A 384 0.98 -9.63 -6.84
N VAL A 385 0.91 -8.67 -5.91
CA VAL A 385 2.00 -7.72 -5.63
C VAL A 385 3.16 -8.40 -4.89
N ARG A 386 2.88 -9.36 -4.00
CA ARG A 386 3.92 -10.17 -3.35
C ARG A 386 4.80 -10.94 -4.36
N GLN A 387 4.30 -11.19 -5.58
CA GLN A 387 5.06 -11.87 -6.64
C GLN A 387 5.95 -10.93 -7.47
N TRP A 388 5.82 -9.62 -7.29
CA TRP A 388 6.66 -8.65 -7.98
C TRP A 388 8.09 -8.70 -7.46
N SER A 389 9.03 -8.25 -8.29
CA SER A 389 10.38 -7.99 -7.78
C SER A 389 10.35 -6.89 -6.71
N PRO A 390 11.19 -6.95 -5.66
CA PRO A 390 11.30 -5.91 -4.63
C PRO A 390 11.34 -4.48 -5.19
N LEU A 391 12.17 -4.29 -6.21
CA LEU A 391 12.38 -3.00 -6.85
C LEU A 391 11.09 -2.44 -7.46
N ILE A 392 10.33 -3.27 -8.18
CA ILE A 392 9.06 -2.85 -8.80
C ILE A 392 7.99 -2.56 -7.74
N ARG A 393 7.91 -3.40 -6.70
CA ARG A 393 6.99 -3.15 -5.58
C ARG A 393 7.29 -1.82 -4.93
N LEU A 394 8.56 -1.53 -4.63
CA LEU A 394 8.98 -0.26 -4.05
C LEU A 394 8.59 0.93 -4.95
N ALA A 395 8.91 0.86 -6.25
CA ALA A 395 8.59 1.92 -7.19
C ALA A 395 7.09 2.21 -7.26
N ILE A 396 6.26 1.17 -7.35
CA ILE A 396 4.79 1.31 -7.44
C ILE A 396 4.19 1.76 -6.10
N THR A 397 4.69 1.30 -4.95
CA THR A 397 4.24 1.78 -3.63
C THR A 397 4.32 3.30 -3.55
N TRP A 398 5.47 3.88 -3.94
CA TRP A 398 5.64 5.33 -3.95
C TRP A 398 4.81 6.04 -5.02
N ALA A 399 4.78 5.49 -6.24
CA ALA A 399 4.08 6.13 -7.34
C ALA A 399 2.56 6.17 -7.12
N HIS A 400 2.00 5.06 -6.66
CA HIS A 400 0.59 4.95 -6.28
C HIS A 400 0.26 5.87 -5.10
N THR A 401 1.13 5.94 -4.08
CA THR A 401 0.95 6.86 -2.95
C THR A 401 0.92 8.32 -3.40
N SER A 402 1.84 8.74 -4.27
CA SER A 402 1.86 10.11 -4.78
C SER A 402 0.58 10.44 -5.56
N GLN A 403 0.10 9.51 -6.38
CA GLN A 403 -1.16 9.68 -7.10
C GLN A 403 -2.36 9.78 -6.15
N LEU A 404 -2.46 8.88 -5.16
CA LEU A 404 -3.54 8.93 -4.15
C LEU A 404 -3.48 10.22 -3.33
N TYR A 405 -2.28 10.67 -2.93
CA TYR A 405 -2.10 11.92 -2.21
C TYR A 405 -2.67 13.09 -3.00
N ASN A 406 -2.36 13.19 -4.30
CA ASN A 406 -2.84 14.28 -5.14
C ASN A 406 -4.37 14.27 -5.31
N LEU A 407 -5.02 13.11 -5.18
CA LEU A 407 -6.48 12.98 -5.21
C LEU A 407 -7.14 13.29 -3.87
N LEU A 408 -6.48 12.94 -2.76
CA LEU A 408 -7.03 13.04 -1.41
C LEU A 408 -6.76 14.40 -0.75
N TYR A 409 -5.65 15.06 -1.11
CA TYR A 409 -5.29 16.34 -0.54
C TYR A 409 -5.97 17.49 -1.29
N ALA A 410 -6.71 18.32 -0.54
CA ALA A 410 -7.19 19.62 -1.00
C ALA A 410 -6.85 20.72 0.04
N PRO A 411 -6.64 21.98 -0.39
CA PRO A 411 -6.18 23.06 0.51
C PRO A 411 -7.13 23.40 1.66
N ASP A 412 -8.40 23.06 1.55
CA ASP A 412 -9.47 23.33 2.50
C ASP A 412 -9.75 22.17 3.48
N VAL A 413 -9.07 21.04 3.31
CA VAL A 413 -9.20 19.87 4.20
C VAL A 413 -8.47 20.14 5.52
N ASP A 414 -9.13 19.79 6.64
CA ASP A 414 -8.46 19.66 7.94
C ASP A 414 -7.52 18.45 7.91
N VAL A 415 -6.26 18.72 7.56
CA VAL A 415 -5.24 17.68 7.38
C VAL A 415 -5.00 16.89 8.66
N GLU A 416 -5.08 17.52 9.83
CA GLU A 416 -4.82 16.84 11.11
C GLU A 416 -5.96 15.86 11.44
N ALA A 417 -7.21 16.30 11.30
CA ALA A 417 -8.37 15.43 11.46
C ALA A 417 -8.35 14.28 10.45
N PHE A 418 -7.94 14.56 9.20
CA PHE A 418 -7.88 13.55 8.16
C PHE A 418 -6.79 12.50 8.41
N ILE A 419 -5.61 12.90 8.90
CA ILE A 419 -4.56 11.97 9.35
C ILE A 419 -5.08 11.05 10.46
N GLN A 420 -5.83 11.58 11.42
CA GLN A 420 -6.41 10.77 12.50
C GLN A 420 -7.39 9.72 11.96
N GLU A 421 -8.22 10.10 10.98
CA GLU A 421 -9.15 9.18 10.35
C GLU A 421 -8.44 8.09 9.54
N LEU A 422 -7.42 8.45 8.75
CA LEU A 422 -6.60 7.45 8.04
C LEU A 422 -5.91 6.49 9.00
N ASN A 423 -5.38 6.98 10.12
CA ASN A 423 -4.78 6.12 11.15
C ASN A 423 -5.83 5.19 11.79
N ARG A 424 -7.07 5.65 11.96
CA ARG A 424 -8.18 4.82 12.44
C ARG A 424 -8.54 3.72 11.43
N LEU A 425 -8.52 4.03 10.14
CA LEU A 425 -8.72 3.05 9.07
C LEU A 425 -7.58 2.02 9.01
N ALA A 426 -6.33 2.46 9.21
CA ALA A 426 -5.16 1.57 9.26
C ALA A 426 -5.21 0.59 10.45
N GLN A 427 -5.82 0.96 11.57
CA GLN A 427 -5.97 0.07 12.75
C GLN A 427 -6.77 -1.22 12.47
N VAL A 428 -7.51 -1.31 11.36
CA VAL A 428 -8.14 -2.58 10.92
C VAL A 428 -7.07 -3.66 10.69
N ARG A 429 -5.88 -3.28 10.23
CA ARG A 429 -4.70 -4.14 10.06
C ARG A 429 -3.58 -3.71 10.99
N GLN A 430 -3.67 -4.13 12.25
CA GLN A 430 -2.68 -3.77 13.29
C GLN A 430 -1.23 -4.17 12.98
N ILE A 431 -0.97 -5.05 12.01
CA ILE A 431 0.35 -5.60 11.71
C ILE A 431 0.53 -5.76 10.21
N SER A 432 1.69 -5.37 9.67
CA SER A 432 2.11 -5.64 8.29
C SER A 432 2.54 -7.10 8.10
N ALA A 433 2.22 -7.70 6.94
CA ALA A 433 2.70 -9.04 6.60
C ALA A 433 4.24 -9.11 6.50
N GLU A 434 4.93 -7.98 6.35
CA GLU A 434 6.39 -7.94 6.31
C GLU A 434 7.05 -8.21 7.66
N ILE A 435 6.30 -8.15 8.77
CA ILE A 435 6.89 -8.32 10.10
C ILE A 435 7.56 -9.69 10.27
N LEU A 436 6.97 -10.75 9.68
CA LEU A 436 7.51 -12.11 9.70
C LEU A 436 8.16 -12.50 8.36
N ASP A 437 7.80 -11.85 7.25
CA ASP A 437 8.35 -12.11 5.91
C ASP A 437 9.27 -10.95 5.47
N ARG A 438 10.35 -10.72 6.23
CA ARG A 438 11.29 -9.62 5.93
C ARG A 438 12.10 -9.92 4.67
N ASN A 439 11.73 -9.27 3.58
CA ASN A 439 12.55 -9.21 2.37
C ASN A 439 13.63 -8.14 2.54
N ILE A 440 14.88 -8.55 2.75
CA ILE A 440 16.02 -7.64 2.99
C ILE A 440 16.13 -6.57 1.89
N LYS A 441 15.83 -6.91 0.63
CA LYS A 441 15.96 -5.95 -0.49
C LYS A 441 14.92 -4.83 -0.45
N LEU A 442 13.80 -5.03 0.23
CA LEU A 442 12.82 -3.97 0.50
C LEU A 442 13.15 -3.27 1.83
N TRP A 443 13.44 -4.08 2.85
CA TRP A 443 13.60 -3.61 4.23
C TRP A 443 14.82 -2.71 4.44
N ASN A 444 15.93 -3.08 3.80
CA ASN A 444 17.19 -2.36 3.91
C ASN A 444 17.37 -1.32 2.80
N ASP A 445 16.33 -1.05 2.00
CA ASP A 445 16.40 -0.03 0.97
C ASP A 445 16.10 1.36 1.57
N ILE A 446 16.81 2.39 1.10
CA ILE A 446 16.63 3.78 1.55
C ILE A 446 15.21 4.29 1.30
N LEU A 447 14.51 3.74 0.30
CA LEU A 447 13.13 4.08 -0.02
C LEU A 447 12.12 3.22 0.73
N SER A 448 12.53 2.35 1.65
CA SER A 448 11.58 1.66 2.52
C SER A 448 10.65 2.68 3.19
N PRO A 449 9.32 2.52 3.14
CA PRO A 449 8.36 3.43 3.79
C PRO A 449 8.66 3.71 5.27
N ARG A 450 9.29 2.74 5.96
CA ARG A 450 9.71 2.85 7.35
C ARG A 450 10.85 3.83 7.59
N ARG A 451 11.64 4.13 6.56
CA ARG A 451 12.76 5.07 6.59
C ARG A 451 12.36 6.49 6.24
N LEU A 452 11.12 6.70 5.81
CA LEU A 452 10.65 8.03 5.46
C LEU A 452 10.75 8.99 6.65
N ASN A 453 11.48 10.09 6.43
CA ASN A 453 11.64 11.16 7.40
C ASN A 453 11.76 12.49 6.67
N ARG A 454 11.06 13.50 7.17
CA ARG A 454 10.93 14.80 6.50
C ARG A 454 12.28 15.50 6.33
N VAL A 455 13.10 15.50 7.38
CA VAL A 455 14.40 16.17 7.35
C VAL A 455 15.29 15.53 6.29
N ARG A 456 15.35 14.20 6.23
CA ARG A 456 16.16 13.49 5.23
C ARG A 456 15.65 13.69 3.80
N LEU A 457 14.34 13.55 3.58
CA LEU A 457 13.74 13.75 2.26
C LEU A 457 14.02 15.15 1.72
N ILE A 458 13.82 16.19 2.55
CA ILE A 458 14.08 17.57 2.15
C ILE A 458 15.58 17.79 1.96
N MET A 459 16.42 17.47 2.94
CA MET A 459 17.86 17.76 2.84
C MET A 459 18.53 17.04 1.67
N GLY A 460 18.26 15.76 1.49
CA GLY A 460 18.83 15.01 0.36
C GLY A 460 18.22 15.37 -0.98
N GLY A 461 16.91 15.68 -1.04
CA GLY A 461 16.26 16.17 -2.26
C GLY A 461 16.83 17.52 -2.71
N MET A 462 16.99 18.47 -1.77
CA MET A 462 17.58 19.78 -2.05
C MET A 462 19.04 19.67 -2.48
N GLU A 463 19.81 18.75 -1.89
CA GLU A 463 21.18 18.52 -2.32
C GLU A 463 21.27 18.06 -3.78
N SER A 464 20.39 17.15 -4.18
CA SER A 464 20.30 16.64 -5.54
C SER A 464 19.92 17.75 -6.54
N ILE A 465 18.92 18.56 -6.19
CA ILE A 465 18.38 19.62 -7.06
C ILE A 465 19.36 20.79 -7.19
N PHE A 466 20.02 21.18 -6.08
CA PHE A 466 20.85 22.39 -6.03
C PHE A 466 22.30 22.16 -6.45
N GLN A 467 22.70 20.92 -6.76
CA GLN A 467 24.09 20.56 -7.04
C GLN A 467 24.74 21.42 -8.12
N ASP A 468 24.01 21.73 -9.19
CA ASP A 468 24.53 22.46 -10.35
C ASP A 468 23.98 23.90 -10.44
N CYS A 469 23.37 24.40 -9.36
CA CYS A 469 22.77 25.73 -9.33
C CYS A 469 23.78 26.84 -9.06
N GLU A 470 23.62 27.98 -9.73
CA GLU A 470 24.40 29.17 -9.42
C GLU A 470 24.06 29.71 -8.02
N ARG A 471 25.07 30.22 -7.31
CA ARG A 471 24.91 30.78 -5.97
C ARG A 471 23.86 31.89 -5.89
N SER A 472 23.76 32.72 -6.93
CA SER A 472 22.77 33.80 -7.05
C SER A 472 21.32 33.26 -7.02
N VAL A 473 21.09 32.10 -7.65
CA VAL A 473 19.78 31.42 -7.66
C VAL A 473 19.48 30.85 -6.28
N LEU A 474 20.47 30.23 -5.62
CA LEU A 474 20.32 29.69 -4.27
C LEU A 474 20.02 30.78 -3.23
N GLU A 475 20.73 31.91 -3.31
CA GLU A 475 20.47 33.09 -2.47
C GLU A 475 19.09 33.68 -2.73
N ALA A 476 18.64 33.70 -4.00
CA ALA A 476 17.28 34.12 -4.32
C ALA A 476 16.23 33.18 -3.70
N ILE A 477 16.42 31.86 -3.76
CA ILE A 477 15.48 30.89 -3.19
C ILE A 477 15.39 30.97 -1.65
N GLY A 478 16.49 31.36 -0.99
CA GLY A 478 16.56 31.48 0.48
C GLY A 478 16.98 30.18 1.15
N VAL A 479 17.95 29.46 0.57
CA VAL A 479 18.41 28.14 1.05
C VAL A 479 18.94 28.14 2.48
N GLU A 480 19.30 29.30 3.05
CA GLU A 480 19.74 29.41 4.44
C GLU A 480 18.69 28.90 5.44
N ARG A 481 17.41 28.92 5.07
CA ARG A 481 16.30 28.40 5.88
C ARG A 481 16.42 26.91 6.18
N LEU A 482 17.13 26.14 5.36
CA LEU A 482 17.41 24.71 5.62
C LEU A 482 18.15 24.49 6.94
N THR A 483 18.93 25.48 7.39
CA THR A 483 19.64 25.43 8.68
C THR A 483 18.67 25.21 9.84
N ASN A 484 17.47 25.80 9.80
CA ASN A 484 16.47 25.65 10.86
C ASN A 484 15.95 24.20 10.96
N LEU A 485 15.93 23.48 9.83
CA LEU A 485 15.50 22.09 9.77
C LEU A 485 16.62 21.14 10.20
N ALA A 486 17.84 21.37 9.70
CA ALA A 486 18.97 20.46 9.81
C ALA A 486 19.85 20.64 11.06
N VAL A 487 19.76 21.77 11.77
CA VAL A 487 20.65 22.09 12.89
C VAL A 487 19.89 22.22 14.20
N ARG A 488 20.47 21.69 15.27
CA ARG A 488 20.06 21.85 16.67
C ARG A 488 21.16 22.55 17.44
N THR A 489 20.77 23.37 18.40
CA THR A 489 21.72 24.14 19.24
C THR A 489 21.52 23.74 20.69
N LEU A 490 22.59 23.30 21.34
CA LEU A 490 22.60 22.96 22.77
C LEU A 490 23.72 23.77 23.45
N GLY A 491 23.34 24.77 24.24
CA GLY A 491 24.29 25.77 24.74
C GLY A 491 24.92 26.55 23.59
N ASP A 492 26.25 26.62 23.56
CA ASP A 492 27.01 27.30 22.50
C ASP A 492 27.39 26.37 21.33
N GLN A 493 27.03 25.08 21.40
CA GLN A 493 27.40 24.09 20.40
C GLN A 493 26.25 23.81 19.42
N ARG A 494 26.59 23.69 18.14
CA ARG A 494 25.66 23.36 17.05
C ARG A 494 25.93 21.92 16.61
N PHE A 495 24.84 21.18 16.40
CA PHE A 495 24.86 19.79 15.99
C PHE A 495 23.86 19.56 14.87
N LEU A 496 24.11 18.56 14.02
CA LEU A 496 23.10 18.10 13.08
C LEU A 496 21.89 17.53 13.83
N ASP A 497 20.70 17.71 13.27
CA ASP A 497 19.49 17.02 13.73
C ASP A 497 19.73 15.51 13.74
N ILE A 498 19.23 14.84 14.78
CA ILE A 498 19.45 13.40 15.00
C ILE A 498 18.99 12.53 13.81
N SER A 499 18.00 12.99 13.04
CA SER A 499 17.54 12.32 11.82
C SER A 499 18.62 12.23 10.73
N LEU A 500 19.64 13.09 10.77
CA LEU A 500 20.75 13.14 9.81
C LEU A 500 21.97 12.31 10.26
N TRP A 501 21.95 11.74 11.46
CA TRP A 501 23.00 10.88 12.01
C TRP A 501 22.89 9.43 11.53
N HIS A 502 21.71 9.01 11.07
CA HIS A 502 21.49 7.67 10.56
C HIS A 502 22.22 7.49 9.21
N ASP A 503 23.14 6.53 9.10
CA ASP A 503 24.00 6.36 7.91
C ASP A 503 23.36 5.48 6.82
N GLU A 504 22.19 5.87 6.35
CA GLU A 504 21.49 5.11 5.30
C GLU A 504 22.22 5.14 3.96
N HIS A 505 22.94 6.21 3.67
CA HIS A 505 23.68 6.35 2.41
C HIS A 505 24.75 5.26 2.23
N THR A 506 25.32 4.79 3.34
CA THR A 506 26.35 3.74 3.32
C THR A 506 25.76 2.37 3.63
N LEU A 507 24.79 2.29 4.56
CA LEU A 507 24.30 1.03 5.10
C LEU A 507 23.05 0.49 4.40
N ALA A 508 22.25 1.35 3.76
CA ALA A 508 21.06 0.96 3.02
C ALA A 508 21.38 0.69 1.55
N SER A 509 20.59 -0.17 0.89
CA SER A 509 20.59 -0.25 -0.56
C SER A 509 19.86 0.95 -1.17
N ASP A 510 20.28 1.34 -2.38
CA ASP A 510 19.58 2.34 -3.18
C ASP A 510 19.18 1.70 -4.51
N SER A 511 18.16 0.83 -4.47
CA SER A 511 17.79 0.00 -5.61
C SER A 511 17.18 0.79 -6.76
N LEU A 512 16.53 1.91 -6.46
CA LEU A 512 15.86 2.76 -7.45
C LEU A 512 16.69 3.98 -7.89
N GLY A 513 17.76 4.32 -7.17
CA GLY A 513 18.46 5.59 -7.38
C GLY A 513 17.62 6.75 -6.87
N ALA A 514 17.31 6.70 -5.57
CA ALA A 514 16.47 7.67 -4.87
C ALA A 514 16.97 9.09 -5.09
N LEU A 515 16.03 10.05 -5.16
CA LEU A 515 16.35 11.46 -5.33
C LEU A 515 17.26 11.97 -4.20
N TRP A 516 17.03 11.49 -2.97
CA TRP A 516 17.84 11.77 -1.78
C TRP A 516 18.88 10.66 -1.46
N GLY A 517 19.13 9.74 -2.39
CA GLY A 517 20.08 8.65 -2.25
C GLY A 517 21.52 9.01 -2.66
N GLY A 518 22.46 8.10 -2.39
CA GLY A 518 23.87 8.21 -2.80
C GLY A 518 24.77 9.10 -1.92
N ASN A 519 26.03 9.31 -2.34
CA ASN A 519 27.08 10.06 -1.62
C ASN A 519 26.91 11.60 -1.67
N GLN A 520 25.68 12.04 -1.56
CA GLN A 520 25.28 13.43 -1.65
C GLN A 520 25.40 14.06 -0.26
N ARG A 521 26.61 14.48 0.17
CA ARG A 521 26.78 15.41 1.32
C ARG A 521 27.71 16.59 1.03
N ARG A 522 28.10 16.81 -0.23
CA ARG A 522 29.03 17.88 -0.63
C ARG A 522 28.34 19.24 -0.64
N ASN A 523 27.04 19.28 -0.95
CA ASN A 523 26.30 20.55 -1.03
C ASN A 523 25.77 21.00 0.33
N LEU A 524 25.65 20.09 1.31
CA LEU A 524 25.38 20.46 2.71
C LEU A 524 26.43 21.42 3.28
N ALA A 525 27.69 21.32 2.86
CA ALA A 525 28.73 22.25 3.28
C ALA A 525 28.47 23.69 2.80
N LEU A 526 27.84 23.86 1.63
CA LEU A 526 27.47 25.19 1.09
C LEU A 526 26.40 25.87 1.95
N VAL A 527 25.53 25.10 2.60
CA VAL A 527 24.38 25.61 3.36
C VAL A 527 24.65 25.64 4.87
N LEU A 528 25.28 24.59 5.41
CA LEU A 528 25.48 24.38 6.84
C LEU A 528 26.89 24.79 7.32
N GLY A 529 27.85 24.95 6.41
CA GLY A 529 29.27 25.11 6.69
C GLY A 529 30.02 23.78 6.82
N GLU A 530 31.34 23.81 6.59
CA GLU A 530 32.18 22.60 6.54
C GLU A 530 32.17 21.79 7.84
N ASP A 531 32.25 22.44 9.01
CA ASP A 531 32.31 21.76 10.31
C ASP A 531 31.04 20.93 10.58
N LEU A 532 29.86 21.49 10.31
CA LEU A 532 28.59 20.79 10.51
C LEU A 532 28.37 19.70 9.46
N ALA A 533 28.74 19.96 8.20
CA ALA A 533 28.66 18.95 7.14
C ALA A 533 29.56 17.75 7.45
N GLN A 534 30.75 17.98 8.03
CA GLN A 534 31.69 16.92 8.40
C GLN A 534 31.11 15.94 9.44
N GLN A 535 30.29 16.41 10.38
CA GLN A 535 29.67 15.54 11.40
C GLN A 535 28.87 14.39 10.78
N GLY A 536 28.23 14.65 9.64
CA GLY A 536 27.39 13.69 8.94
C GLY A 536 28.10 12.87 7.87
N THR A 537 29.39 13.06 7.59
CA THR A 537 30.03 12.28 6.50
C THR A 537 30.06 10.78 6.84
N PRO A 538 29.96 9.88 5.85
CA PRO A 538 30.08 8.44 6.06
C PRO A 538 31.30 8.05 6.91
N ASP A 539 32.46 8.66 6.62
CA ASP A 539 33.70 8.42 7.36
C ASP A 539 33.60 8.85 8.83
N SER A 540 32.96 9.99 9.11
CA SER A 540 32.75 10.49 10.47
C SER A 540 31.77 9.61 11.27
N LEU A 541 30.68 9.20 10.63
CA LEU A 541 29.67 8.32 11.24
C LEU A 541 30.27 6.93 11.54
N LYS A 542 31.00 6.35 10.58
CA LYS A 542 31.72 5.09 10.78
C LYS A 542 32.75 5.19 11.91
N ALA A 543 33.60 6.22 11.91
CA ALA A 543 34.58 6.45 12.99
C ALA A 543 33.91 6.66 14.36
N THR A 544 32.68 7.16 14.39
CA THR A 544 31.89 7.29 15.62
C THR A 544 31.37 5.93 16.09
N VAL A 545 30.88 5.09 15.19
CA VAL A 545 30.48 3.71 15.50
C VAL A 545 31.67 2.88 15.99
N GLU A 546 32.83 2.99 15.35
CA GLU A 546 34.05 2.30 15.79
C GLU A 546 34.45 2.65 17.23
N ARG A 547 34.47 3.95 17.55
CA ARG A 547 34.78 4.44 18.91
C ARG A 547 33.73 4.01 19.92
N ALA A 548 32.45 4.01 19.54
CA ALA A 548 31.37 3.56 20.41
C ALA A 548 31.52 2.07 20.78
N ILE A 549 31.85 1.21 19.80
CA ILE A 549 32.13 -0.21 20.04
C ILE A 549 33.35 -0.37 20.96
N GLU A 550 34.46 0.34 20.70
CA GLU A 550 35.67 0.28 21.53
C GLU A 550 35.39 0.68 22.99
N MET A 551 34.62 1.74 23.21
CA MET A 551 34.25 2.15 24.56
C MET A 551 33.38 1.11 25.26
N LEU A 552 32.38 0.56 24.56
CA LEU A 552 31.46 -0.44 25.10
C LEU A 552 32.15 -1.79 25.40
N GLU A 553 33.23 -2.13 24.70
CA GLU A 553 34.06 -3.30 25.04
C GLU A 553 34.69 -3.18 26.45
N THR A 554 34.91 -1.95 26.93
CA THR A 554 35.47 -1.68 28.26
C THR A 554 34.42 -1.26 29.31
N GLU A 555 33.37 -0.56 28.88
CA GLU A 555 32.32 -0.01 29.73
C GLU A 555 30.93 -0.30 29.12
N PRO A 556 30.40 -1.54 29.26
CA PRO A 556 29.13 -1.94 28.64
C PRO A 556 27.90 -1.17 29.16
N THR A 557 28.01 -0.48 30.30
CA THR A 557 26.94 0.31 30.93
C THR A 557 26.85 1.74 30.37
N ASN A 558 27.70 2.12 29.42
CA ASN A 558 27.71 3.48 28.89
C ASN A 558 26.50 3.76 27.97
N ALA A 559 25.48 4.42 28.52
CA ALA A 559 24.22 4.77 27.84
C ALA A 559 24.44 5.52 26.52
N ASN A 560 25.36 6.48 26.51
CA ASN A 560 25.56 7.37 25.37
C ASN A 560 26.08 6.59 24.16
N GLN A 561 26.95 5.61 24.38
CA GLN A 561 27.51 4.82 23.28
C GLN A 561 26.48 3.87 22.67
N TRP A 562 25.62 3.23 23.49
CA TRP A 562 24.50 2.44 22.97
C TRP A 562 23.50 3.29 22.18
N ASN A 563 23.18 4.49 22.69
CA ASN A 563 22.31 5.44 21.97
C ASN A 563 22.94 5.89 20.65
N LEU A 564 24.25 6.15 20.60
CA LEU A 564 24.96 6.50 19.36
C LEU A 564 24.89 5.36 18.33
N LEU A 565 25.13 4.11 18.75
CA LEU A 565 24.97 2.94 17.88
C LEU A 565 23.54 2.84 17.34
N ALA A 566 22.53 2.97 18.21
CA ALA A 566 21.13 2.92 17.82
C ALA A 566 20.75 4.05 16.84
N CYS A 567 21.26 5.27 17.04
CA CYS A 567 20.96 6.41 16.17
C CYS A 567 21.62 6.30 14.80
N ILE A 568 22.88 5.83 14.74
CA ILE A 568 23.64 5.76 13.48
C ILE A 568 23.23 4.51 12.68
N LEU A 569 23.12 3.35 13.33
CA LEU A 569 22.86 2.07 12.67
C LEU A 569 21.37 1.77 12.50
N GLY A 570 20.51 2.25 13.40
CA GLY A 570 19.08 1.92 13.40
C GLY A 570 18.83 0.42 13.31
N ASP A 571 18.08 0.00 12.30
CA ASP A 571 17.79 -1.40 11.97
C ASP A 571 18.56 -1.92 10.72
N LEU A 572 19.55 -1.16 10.24
CA LEU A 572 20.39 -1.54 9.10
C LEU A 572 21.57 -2.41 9.52
N PRO A 573 22.14 -3.20 8.57
CA PRO A 573 23.38 -3.91 8.81
C PRO A 573 24.52 -2.92 9.10
N ILE A 574 25.40 -3.27 10.04
CA ILE A 574 26.61 -2.50 10.32
C ILE A 574 27.61 -2.58 9.15
N TYR A 575 28.55 -1.63 9.08
CA TYR A 575 29.72 -1.67 8.20
C TYR A 575 30.40 -3.04 8.20
N ALA A 576 30.71 -3.55 7.01
CA ALA A 576 31.18 -4.92 6.80
C ALA A 576 32.41 -5.31 7.64
N ASP A 577 33.33 -4.37 7.87
CA ASP A 577 34.54 -4.58 8.65
C ASP A 577 34.33 -4.55 10.18
N LEU A 578 33.16 -4.11 10.65
CA LEU A 578 32.81 -4.07 12.08
C LEU A 578 31.84 -5.17 12.51
N VAL A 579 31.33 -5.98 11.56
CA VAL A 579 30.36 -7.06 11.81
C VAL A 579 30.83 -8.04 12.90
N GLU A 580 32.08 -8.51 12.82
CA GLU A 580 32.64 -9.45 13.80
C GLU A 580 32.83 -8.80 15.17
N ARG A 581 33.23 -7.53 15.20
CA ARG A 581 33.47 -6.78 16.43
C ARG A 581 32.18 -6.51 17.19
N LEU A 582 31.12 -6.08 16.50
CA LEU A 582 29.79 -5.94 17.10
C LEU A 582 29.21 -7.29 17.53
N SER A 583 29.44 -8.36 16.76
CA SER A 583 29.04 -9.72 17.15
C SER A 583 29.73 -10.15 18.46
N TYR A 584 31.02 -9.86 18.60
CA TYR A 584 31.78 -10.14 19.82
C TYR A 584 31.24 -9.34 21.00
N LEU A 585 31.06 -8.02 20.86
CA LEU A 585 30.50 -7.15 21.89
C LEU A 585 29.12 -7.65 22.37
N ALA A 586 28.22 -7.98 21.44
CA ALA A 586 26.90 -8.51 21.77
C ALA A 586 27.00 -9.89 22.46
N LYS A 587 27.95 -10.73 22.08
CA LYS A 587 28.21 -12.03 22.73
C LYS A 587 28.83 -11.90 24.13
N THR A 588 29.60 -10.86 24.42
CA THR A 588 30.22 -10.67 25.75
C THR A 588 29.39 -9.84 26.72
N THR A 589 28.49 -8.99 26.23
CA THR A 589 27.62 -8.16 27.08
C THR A 589 26.61 -9.01 27.85
N ASN A 590 26.56 -8.90 29.18
CA ASN A 590 25.51 -9.52 29.99
C ASN A 590 24.28 -8.59 30.03
N PHE A 591 23.24 -8.92 29.28
CA PHE A 591 22.08 -8.04 29.13
C PHE A 591 21.16 -8.10 30.34
N VAL A 592 21.10 -9.22 31.07
CA VAL A 592 20.39 -9.31 32.34
C VAL A 592 20.99 -8.37 33.38
N GLU A 593 22.32 -8.39 33.57
CA GLU A 593 22.98 -7.48 34.52
C GLU A 593 22.80 -6.01 34.11
N LEU A 594 22.87 -5.72 32.81
CA LEU A 594 22.62 -4.38 32.30
C LEU A 594 21.17 -3.95 32.58
N TYR A 595 20.20 -4.85 32.45
CA TYR A 595 18.79 -4.60 32.74
C TYR A 595 18.54 -4.32 34.22
N GLU A 596 19.18 -5.10 35.11
CA GLU A 596 19.08 -4.87 36.55
C GLU A 596 19.67 -3.52 36.98
N ALA A 597 20.66 -3.01 36.25
CA ALA A 597 21.26 -1.69 36.49
C ALA A 597 20.42 -0.54 35.90
N ASP A 598 20.02 -0.65 34.63
CA ASP A 598 19.18 0.31 33.92
C ASP A 598 18.39 -0.37 32.78
N PRO A 599 17.08 -0.61 32.97
CA PRO A 599 16.22 -1.22 31.96
C PRO A 599 16.21 -0.48 30.62
N THR A 600 16.31 0.85 30.64
CA THR A 600 16.23 1.67 29.42
C THR A 600 17.47 1.41 28.55
N ILE A 601 18.65 1.45 29.16
CA ILE A 601 19.91 1.20 28.46
C ILE A 601 19.96 -0.24 27.95
N ALA A 602 19.53 -1.19 28.78
CA ALA A 602 19.51 -2.61 28.41
C ALA A 602 18.66 -2.88 27.17
N PHE A 603 17.48 -2.28 27.06
CA PHE A 603 16.63 -2.43 25.88
C PHE A 603 17.19 -1.73 24.64
N VAL A 604 17.88 -0.59 24.78
CA VAL A 604 18.60 0.02 23.65
C VAL A 604 19.70 -0.91 23.16
N ALA A 605 20.51 -1.46 24.08
CA ALA A 605 21.59 -2.39 23.76
C ALA A 605 21.08 -3.69 23.13
N LEU A 606 20.00 -4.26 23.68
CA LEU A 606 19.33 -5.45 23.14
C LEU A 606 18.76 -5.19 21.75
N ARG A 607 18.15 -4.02 21.51
CA ARG A 607 17.61 -3.66 20.19
C ARG A 607 18.73 -3.68 19.14
N VAL A 608 19.86 -3.02 19.43
CA VAL A 608 21.04 -3.03 18.55
C VAL A 608 21.53 -4.45 18.29
N ALA A 609 21.65 -5.28 19.33
CA ALA A 609 22.09 -6.67 19.19
C ALA A 609 21.09 -7.54 18.41
N CYS A 610 19.79 -7.36 18.61
CA CYS A 610 18.73 -8.09 17.92
C CYS A 610 18.65 -7.71 16.43
N ASP A 611 18.74 -6.42 16.10
CA ASP A 611 18.77 -5.96 14.70
C ASP A 611 20.03 -6.44 13.97
N HIS A 612 21.18 -6.42 14.65
CA HIS A 612 22.42 -7.02 14.14
C HIS A 612 22.28 -8.52 13.89
N THR A 613 21.58 -9.23 14.78
CA THR A 613 21.30 -10.66 14.62
C THR A 613 20.32 -10.95 13.49
N ALA A 614 19.35 -10.06 13.24
CA ALA A 614 18.44 -10.19 12.09
C ALA A 614 19.18 -10.02 10.76
N SER A 615 20.21 -9.17 10.74
CA SER A 615 21.05 -8.90 9.57
C SER A 615 22.18 -9.92 9.38
N THR A 616 22.46 -10.77 10.37
CA THR A 616 23.53 -11.77 10.32
C THR A 616 22.98 -13.19 10.46
N ALA A 617 23.62 -14.16 9.81
CA ALA A 617 23.26 -15.58 9.96
C ALA A 617 23.83 -16.20 11.26
N ASN A 618 24.06 -15.40 12.31
CA ASN A 618 24.75 -15.81 13.53
C ASN A 618 23.81 -16.51 14.52
N GLU A 619 23.58 -17.81 14.32
CA GLU A 619 22.69 -18.62 15.19
C GLU A 619 23.18 -18.71 16.64
N GLU A 620 24.48 -18.62 16.90
CA GLU A 620 25.01 -18.63 18.26
C GLU A 620 24.62 -17.36 19.03
N LEU A 621 24.76 -16.19 18.39
CA LEU A 621 24.30 -14.93 18.96
C LEU A 621 22.78 -14.94 19.16
N ARG A 622 22.02 -15.47 18.18
CA ARG A 622 20.57 -15.61 18.29
C ARG A 622 20.16 -16.46 19.50
N ALA A 623 20.79 -17.61 19.70
CA ALA A 623 20.52 -18.50 20.83
C ALA A 623 20.87 -17.83 22.18
N LYS A 624 21.96 -17.04 22.23
CA LYS A 624 22.29 -16.24 23.41
C LYS A 624 21.18 -15.22 23.72
N LEU A 625 20.81 -14.40 22.73
CA LEU A 625 19.78 -13.37 22.92
C LEU A 625 18.42 -13.96 23.30
N GLU A 626 18.05 -15.11 22.74
CA GLU A 626 16.88 -15.89 23.16
C GLU A 626 16.90 -16.18 24.67
N ALA A 627 18.03 -16.70 25.17
CA ALA A 627 18.19 -17.03 26.59
C ALA A 627 18.17 -15.77 27.50
N GLU A 628 18.80 -14.68 27.06
CA GLU A 628 18.83 -13.41 27.79
C GLU A 628 17.44 -12.76 27.88
N LEU A 629 16.66 -12.77 26.79
CA LEU A 629 15.28 -12.26 26.80
C LEU A 629 14.38 -13.05 27.76
N ILE A 630 14.50 -14.37 27.80
CA ILE A 630 13.76 -15.21 28.75
C ILE A 630 14.21 -14.93 30.19
N ALA A 631 15.50 -14.72 30.42
CA ALA A 631 16.02 -14.38 31.74
C ALA A 631 15.52 -13.01 32.21
N ILE A 632 15.51 -12.00 31.34
CA ILE A 632 14.94 -10.67 31.62
C ILE A 632 13.44 -10.77 31.93
N ALA A 633 12.67 -11.58 31.19
CA ALA A 633 11.26 -11.82 31.50
C ALA A 633 11.05 -12.35 32.94
N ARG A 634 11.94 -13.25 33.41
CA ARG A 634 11.90 -13.72 34.81
C ARG A 634 12.24 -12.63 35.82
N VAL A 635 13.19 -11.75 35.50
CA VAL A 635 13.53 -10.60 36.35
C VAL A 635 12.34 -9.64 36.44
N ILE A 636 11.69 -9.33 35.31
CA ILE A 636 10.46 -8.52 35.25
C ILE A 636 9.37 -9.13 36.13
N GLU A 637 9.07 -10.42 36.01
CA GLU A 637 8.07 -11.10 36.83
C GLU A 637 8.35 -10.96 38.34
N ILE A 638 9.61 -11.00 38.75
CA ILE A 638 10.00 -10.82 40.15
C ILE A 638 9.81 -9.35 40.58
N GLN A 639 10.13 -8.39 39.71
CA GLN A 639 10.07 -6.95 39.98
C GLN A 639 8.66 -6.35 39.86
N GLU A 640 7.83 -6.79 38.92
CA GLU A 640 6.45 -6.28 38.71
C GLU A 640 5.48 -6.68 39.81
N ARG A 641 5.80 -7.73 40.57
CA ARG A 641 5.15 -8.00 41.87
C ARG A 641 5.35 -6.85 42.87
N VAL A 642 6.22 -5.87 42.57
CA VAL A 642 6.59 -4.73 43.42
C VAL A 642 6.24 -3.38 42.78
N SER A 643 6.11 -3.26 41.45
CA SER A 643 5.69 -2.01 40.75
C SER A 643 5.24 -2.23 39.30
N GLN A 644 4.15 -1.60 38.84
CA GLN A 644 3.63 -1.69 37.46
C GLN A 644 4.35 -0.72 36.50
N ASN A 645 4.87 -1.22 35.38
CA ASN A 645 5.38 -0.39 34.27
C ASN A 645 5.00 -0.98 32.90
N ASP A 646 3.90 -0.50 32.33
CA ASP A 646 3.29 -1.03 31.10
C ASP A 646 4.22 -1.01 29.86
N ASN A 647 5.27 -0.18 29.85
CA ASN A 647 6.17 0.00 28.70
C ASN A 647 7.18 -1.15 28.50
N LEU A 648 7.48 -1.94 29.55
CA LEU A 648 8.47 -3.02 29.48
C LEU A 648 8.00 -4.18 28.59
N SER A 649 6.69 -4.44 28.60
CA SER A 649 6.05 -5.49 27.79
C SER A 649 6.27 -5.29 26.29
N ALA A 650 6.11 -4.04 25.83
CA ALA A 650 6.28 -3.65 24.44
C ALA A 650 7.74 -3.76 23.98
N GLN A 651 8.69 -3.32 24.81
CA GLN A 651 10.12 -3.39 24.51
C GLN A 651 10.61 -4.85 24.41
N LEU A 652 10.12 -5.72 25.30
CA LEU A 652 10.44 -7.14 25.27
C LEU A 652 9.87 -7.82 24.01
N LEU A 653 8.60 -7.53 23.66
CA LEU A 653 7.99 -8.05 22.44
C LEU A 653 8.72 -7.56 21.18
N GLU A 654 9.12 -6.29 21.14
CA GLU A 654 9.90 -5.73 20.02
C GLU A 654 11.23 -6.46 19.83
N CYS A 655 11.97 -6.72 20.91
CA CYS A 655 13.22 -7.47 20.85
C CYS A 655 12.98 -8.93 20.41
N ALA A 656 11.93 -9.58 20.93
CA ALA A 656 11.55 -10.93 20.54
C ALA A 656 11.20 -11.03 19.05
N LEU A 657 10.49 -10.03 18.50
CA LEU A 657 10.20 -9.93 17.08
C LEU A 657 11.48 -9.75 16.26
N LYS A 658 12.37 -8.85 16.66
CA LYS A 658 13.62 -8.58 15.94
C LYS A 658 14.54 -9.80 15.92
N VAL A 659 14.74 -10.48 17.05
CA VAL A 659 15.65 -11.65 17.13
C VAL A 659 15.10 -12.87 16.37
N ALA A 660 13.77 -12.99 16.27
CA ALA A 660 13.13 -14.11 15.59
C ALA A 660 13.27 -14.07 14.07
N VAL A 661 13.51 -12.89 13.50
CA VAL A 661 13.56 -12.67 12.06
C VAL A 661 14.66 -13.52 11.44
N ARG A 662 14.23 -14.31 10.45
CA ARG A 662 15.06 -15.02 9.49
C ARG A 662 14.69 -14.50 8.11
N ALA A 663 15.60 -13.74 7.52
CA ALA A 663 15.37 -13.07 6.25
C ALA A 663 14.93 -14.04 5.15
N ASN A 664 13.84 -13.69 4.46
CA ASN A 664 13.20 -14.50 3.42
C ASN A 664 12.80 -15.92 3.87
N ASP A 665 12.63 -16.16 5.18
CA ASP A 665 12.14 -17.41 5.76
C ASP A 665 10.97 -17.13 6.72
N PRO A 666 9.77 -16.80 6.19
CA PRO A 666 8.60 -16.50 7.01
C PRO A 666 8.20 -17.65 7.91
N ARG A 667 8.36 -18.88 7.43
CA ARG A 667 8.05 -20.09 8.19
C ARG A 667 8.99 -20.28 9.37
N GLY A 668 10.30 -20.19 9.16
CA GLY A 668 11.28 -20.32 10.23
C GLY A 668 11.15 -19.18 11.24
N THR A 669 10.91 -17.95 10.77
CA THR A 669 10.62 -16.78 11.61
C THR A 669 9.41 -17.01 12.50
N SER A 670 8.28 -17.45 11.93
CA SER A 670 7.07 -17.74 12.68
C SER A 670 7.27 -18.84 13.73
N ILE A 671 7.90 -19.96 13.37
CA ILE A 671 8.13 -21.07 14.31
C ILE A 671 8.98 -20.61 15.49
N PHE A 672 10.07 -19.89 15.20
CA PHE A 672 10.99 -19.40 16.23
C PHE A 672 10.30 -18.39 17.15
N LEU A 673 9.60 -17.41 16.58
CA LEU A 673 8.87 -16.39 17.34
C LEU A 673 7.86 -17.03 18.28
N ASN A 674 7.00 -17.91 17.77
CA ASN A 674 5.95 -18.53 18.58
C ASN A 674 6.53 -19.38 19.72
N ARG A 675 7.67 -20.05 19.50
CA ARG A 675 8.39 -20.77 20.57
C ARG A 675 8.94 -19.80 21.63
N LEU A 676 9.56 -18.70 21.20
CA LEU A 676 10.12 -17.70 22.11
C LEU A 676 9.02 -17.03 22.94
N LEU A 677 7.90 -16.64 22.32
CA LEU A 677 6.74 -16.08 23.01
C LEU A 677 6.16 -17.06 24.04
N GLU A 678 6.14 -18.36 23.76
CA GLU A 678 5.74 -19.38 24.73
C GLU A 678 6.66 -19.38 25.97
N GLN A 679 7.96 -19.31 25.75
CA GLN A 679 8.95 -19.33 26.82
C GLN A 679 8.93 -18.05 27.65
N ILE A 680 8.74 -16.90 27.01
CA ILE A 680 8.55 -15.60 27.68
C ILE A 680 7.27 -15.62 28.52
N ALA A 681 6.14 -16.04 27.95
CA ALA A 681 4.87 -16.12 28.66
C ALA A 681 4.89 -17.09 29.85
N THR A 682 5.70 -18.15 29.76
CA THR A 682 5.93 -19.08 30.88
C THR A 682 6.81 -18.45 31.97
N ALA A 683 7.74 -17.57 31.58
CA ALA A 683 8.63 -16.86 32.49
C ALA A 683 7.96 -15.65 33.17
N TRP A 684 7.00 -15.02 32.50
CA TRP A 684 6.28 -13.82 32.94
C TRP A 684 4.80 -13.96 32.58
N TYR A 685 3.96 -14.27 33.57
CA TYR A 685 2.56 -14.64 33.29
C TYR A 685 1.73 -13.46 32.79
N GLN A 686 1.98 -12.24 33.29
CA GLN A 686 1.23 -11.04 32.92
C GLN A 686 1.39 -10.71 31.43
N PHE A 687 2.49 -11.15 30.79
CA PHE A 687 2.66 -11.07 29.34
C PHE A 687 1.50 -11.73 28.58
N SER A 688 0.98 -12.86 29.07
CA SER A 688 -0.16 -13.57 28.47
C SER A 688 -1.46 -12.77 28.62
N ASP A 689 -1.65 -12.12 29.77
CA ASP A 689 -2.83 -11.31 30.02
C ASP A 689 -2.88 -10.12 29.05
N ILE A 690 -1.73 -9.46 28.83
CA ILE A 690 -1.57 -8.31 27.93
C ILE A 690 -1.77 -8.70 26.44
N TYR A 691 -1.14 -9.78 25.97
CA TYR A 691 -1.01 -10.03 24.53
C TYR A 691 -1.90 -11.13 23.93
N ALA A 692 -2.58 -11.96 24.73
CA ALA A 692 -3.35 -13.10 24.18
C ALA A 692 -4.46 -12.68 23.19
N GLU A 693 -5.10 -11.53 23.42
CA GLU A 693 -6.12 -10.97 22.51
C GLU A 693 -5.48 -10.44 21.22
N ASN A 694 -4.42 -9.63 21.34
CA ASN A 694 -3.73 -9.07 20.19
C ASN A 694 -3.18 -10.18 19.29
N LEU A 695 -2.49 -11.19 19.85
CA LEU A 695 -1.96 -12.32 19.08
C LEU A 695 -3.06 -13.17 18.40
N ALA A 696 -4.28 -13.18 18.93
CA ALA A 696 -5.42 -13.81 18.24
C ALA A 696 -5.79 -13.04 16.97
N LEU A 697 -5.80 -11.70 17.06
CA LEU A 697 -6.05 -10.84 15.90
C LEU A 697 -4.93 -10.98 14.86
N VAL A 698 -3.67 -11.03 15.29
CA VAL A 698 -2.51 -11.28 14.40
C VAL A 698 -2.69 -12.58 13.61
N THR A 699 -3.07 -13.66 14.29
CA THR A 699 -3.28 -14.98 13.68
C THR A 699 -4.38 -14.95 12.61
N LEU A 700 -5.37 -14.06 12.76
CA LEU A 700 -6.47 -13.89 11.80
C LEU A 700 -6.14 -12.92 10.66
N ASN A 701 -5.05 -12.16 10.76
CA ASN A 701 -4.67 -11.16 9.76
C ASN A 701 -3.48 -11.61 8.90
N LEU A 702 -2.47 -12.28 9.46
CA LEU A 702 -1.27 -12.65 8.69
C LEU A 702 -1.51 -13.72 7.61
N PRO A 703 -0.73 -13.72 6.51
CA PRO A 703 -0.79 -14.77 5.49
C PRO A 703 -0.48 -16.17 6.05
N ILE A 704 -1.07 -17.22 5.46
CA ILE A 704 -0.96 -18.62 5.96
C ILE A 704 0.48 -19.11 6.10
N ASP A 705 1.37 -18.75 5.17
CA ASP A 705 2.78 -19.09 5.18
C ASP A 705 3.55 -18.49 6.37
N GLN A 706 2.91 -17.60 7.13
CA GLN A 706 3.44 -16.96 8.33
C GLN A 706 2.75 -17.42 9.63
N LEU A 707 1.80 -18.36 9.56
CA LEU A 707 1.01 -18.80 10.73
C LEU A 707 1.55 -20.07 11.42
N HIS A 708 2.76 -20.50 11.07
CA HIS A 708 3.34 -21.74 11.59
C HIS A 708 3.57 -21.67 13.11
N GLY A 709 2.75 -22.40 13.87
CA GLY A 709 2.77 -22.42 15.34
C GLY A 709 1.90 -21.35 16.01
N ALA A 710 1.34 -20.41 15.25
CA ALA A 710 0.59 -19.25 15.77
C ALA A 710 -0.69 -19.68 16.53
N TRP A 711 -1.46 -20.61 15.97
CA TRP A 711 -2.66 -21.15 16.64
C TRP A 711 -2.33 -21.89 17.93
N THR A 712 -1.22 -22.65 17.96
CA THR A 712 -0.80 -23.39 19.15
C THR A 712 -0.44 -22.43 20.28
N ILE A 713 0.35 -21.39 20.01
CA ILE A 713 0.68 -20.40 21.04
C ILE A 713 -0.56 -19.61 21.46
N ASN A 714 -1.46 -19.28 20.52
CA ASN A 714 -2.69 -18.56 20.85
C ASN A 714 -3.53 -19.31 21.90
N LEU A 715 -3.71 -20.62 21.71
CA LEU A 715 -4.43 -21.47 22.66
C LEU A 715 -3.68 -21.59 23.99
N LYS A 716 -2.35 -21.71 23.97
CA LYS A 716 -1.53 -21.78 25.19
C LYS A 716 -1.57 -20.50 26.01
N LEU A 717 -1.42 -19.33 25.39
CA LEU A 717 -1.50 -18.04 26.09
C LEU A 717 -2.88 -17.83 26.73
N ARG A 718 -3.96 -18.22 26.03
CA ARG A 718 -5.31 -18.21 26.59
C ARG A 718 -5.46 -19.14 27.78
N ALA A 719 -4.80 -20.30 27.77
CA ALA A 719 -4.80 -21.23 28.89
C ALA A 719 -3.94 -20.76 30.06
N LEU A 720 -2.92 -19.93 29.81
CA LEU A 720 -2.03 -19.35 30.82
C LEU A 720 -2.58 -18.06 31.45
N ARG A 721 -3.66 -17.49 30.90
CA ARG A 721 -4.30 -16.30 31.48
C ARG A 721 -4.72 -16.57 32.92
N SER A 722 -4.45 -15.60 33.78
CA SER A 722 -4.95 -15.57 35.15
C SER A 722 -6.48 -15.56 35.11
N TYR A 723 -7.15 -16.49 35.81
CA TYR A 723 -8.60 -16.37 36.06
C TYR A 723 -8.90 -15.35 37.17
#